data_AF-A0A0B7N0N9-F1
#
_entry.id   AF-A0A0B7N0N9-F1
#
_cell.length_a   1.000
_cell.length_b   1.000
_cell.length_c   1.000
_cell.angle_alpha   90.00
_cell.angle_beta   90.00
_cell.angle_gamma   90.00
#
_symmetry.space_group_name_H-M   'P 1'
#
loop_
_entity.id
_entity.type
_entity.pdbx_description
1 polymer ?
#
loop_
_entity_poly.entity_id
_entity_poly.type
_entity_poly.pdbx_seq_one_letter_code
_entity_poly.pdbx_strand_id
1 'polypeptide(L)'
;MAAQSNEKSKRLKSVLHGLITGLLLAILLFSMTRYLTEPQDNDRCHGMLNEGAWMTDEYKQWQPSGCMSRTYTKTEISECLTHKKIVYIGDSIMREQYYAMTHFFKKPASTPQDALHQDQSFYSEEHDITVEMWWDPYLNTTKTIDLLNGNTQEQKPSLLIMGSGVWYMRRTANAYLHLWKTAVDRVFDAALNYHVADKIMLSPVEIVEYPLLIPERKATLKLDKITLMNNYLRERITLLYRPVTPMVVPFVWNEIVTSSRNQTKDGLHFMEPVTKAQAQLALNYRCNENLKTPSFPIDTTCCYRYPVPAWYQNSIFAFFLCFVPLGFSIFYASRSYGGRMMNALRWFVPADVKPLTMLFIFGLSVIYMYLGDRTQLFGKIFKQFDSGTFTILISLMIFLGAVTLDSNHITHSEKNNDAGFLNRDQTDEWKGWMQLVILIYHFVGASRIAAIYNPVRVLVAAYLFQTGYGHFFFFYKKADFGIARVLNVMVRLNLLTCVLAYLMKTDYLFYYFSPLVSFWFSIIWITMRVMPSYNSKPWFIVFKVAIMAVLTGFIIHYPGVLEFAFDCLDTLFHIRWNVTEWRFRLSLDAWIVYVGMLCAFGTIKISEHKIGSNHQRLWLLARLTSLFFAVLGMIGFFVFEFTQSKTSYTVYHPYISWIPILSFVILRNYTRRARNSYSRFFAFVGKISLETFIGQFHMWLAADTRGLLVVLPNASWVIKSQFGWWANLLVSSIVFVFVCYHLSLATGVLTKWICSGAQEQQKKTNNLANNAATDYQIATTKSVAYKADSVPLLPTNHKTSSDRESSTSTLTIDDDAQRDPAQLQVERESEESTIDINQVWDEPYSGAQSKPSWYKSLYVSITNNYWIRSIITLVAMGVLNRFCTA
;
A
#
# COMPACT_ATOMS: atom_id res chain seq x y z
N MET A 1 -6.66 42.91 -18.28
CA MET A 1 -7.48 41.81 -17.72
C MET A 1 -6.70 40.48 -17.64
N ALA A 2 -6.05 39.99 -18.71
CA ALA A 2 -5.22 38.76 -18.69
C ALA A 2 -4.09 38.74 -17.62
N ALA A 3 -3.35 39.85 -17.45
CA ALA A 3 -2.31 39.96 -16.42
C ALA A 3 -2.88 39.89 -14.98
N GLN A 4 -4.04 40.53 -14.73
CA GLN A 4 -4.75 40.46 -13.45
C GLN A 4 -5.34 39.07 -13.18
N SER A 5 -5.86 38.38 -14.20
CA SER A 5 -6.33 36.98 -14.09
C SER A 5 -5.17 36.03 -13.72
N ASN A 6 -4.02 36.20 -14.37
CA ASN A 6 -2.83 35.40 -14.11
C ASN A 6 -2.23 35.68 -12.71
N GLU A 7 -2.29 36.92 -12.24
CA GLU A 7 -1.89 37.28 -10.88
C GLU A 7 -2.85 36.72 -9.82
N LYS A 8 -4.18 36.83 -10.02
CA LYS A 8 -5.19 36.18 -9.16
C LYS A 8 -5.00 34.67 -9.10
N SER A 9 -4.73 34.01 -10.22
CA SER A 9 -4.44 32.57 -10.28
C SER A 9 -3.18 32.18 -9.50
N LYS A 10 -2.10 32.98 -9.61
CA LYS A 10 -0.86 32.76 -8.84
C LYS A 10 -1.09 32.94 -7.34
N ARG A 11 -1.81 34.00 -6.93
CA ARG A 11 -2.15 34.24 -5.52
C ARG A 11 -3.00 33.09 -4.97
N LEU A 12 -4.03 32.66 -5.69
CA LEU A 12 -4.89 31.53 -5.29
C LEU A 12 -4.09 30.23 -5.10
N LYS A 13 -3.19 29.91 -6.05
CA LYS A 13 -2.32 28.73 -5.93
C LYS A 13 -1.40 28.81 -4.71
N SER A 14 -0.84 29.99 -4.43
CA SER A 14 0.03 30.22 -3.27
C SER A 14 -0.74 30.06 -1.95
N VAL A 15 -1.96 30.60 -1.87
CA VAL A 15 -2.83 30.46 -0.69
C VAL A 15 -3.19 28.99 -0.49
N LEU A 16 -3.60 28.29 -1.54
CA LEU A 16 -3.94 26.85 -1.47
C LEU A 16 -2.74 26.01 -1.01
N HIS A 17 -1.54 26.27 -1.54
CA HIS A 17 -0.33 25.58 -1.07
C HIS A 17 -0.06 25.86 0.41
N GLY A 18 -0.21 27.12 0.86
CA GLY A 18 -0.06 27.48 2.26
C GLY A 18 -1.05 26.75 3.18
N LEU A 19 -2.32 26.67 2.77
CA LEU A 19 -3.36 25.96 3.51
C LEU A 19 -3.09 24.46 3.62
N ILE A 20 -2.72 23.79 2.52
CA ILE A 20 -2.44 22.35 2.54
C ILE A 20 -1.16 22.05 3.33
N THR A 21 -0.14 22.90 3.22
CA THR A 21 1.09 22.78 4.03
C THR A 21 0.78 22.95 5.51
N GLY A 22 -0.05 23.96 5.86
CA GLY A 22 -0.52 24.18 7.23
C GLY A 22 -1.32 22.99 7.77
N LEU A 23 -2.17 22.38 6.94
CA LEU A 23 -2.92 21.17 7.27
C LEU A 23 -1.97 19.99 7.57
N LEU A 24 -0.98 19.73 6.70
CA LEU A 24 0.00 18.67 6.92
C LEU A 24 0.80 18.88 8.22
N LEU A 25 1.23 20.12 8.49
CA LEU A 25 1.93 20.47 9.73
C LEU A 25 1.03 20.30 10.95
N ALA A 26 -0.23 20.73 10.88
CA ALA A 26 -1.19 20.56 11.98
C ALA A 26 -1.43 19.08 12.30
N ILE A 27 -1.58 18.23 11.27
CA ILE A 27 -1.71 16.78 11.39
C ILE A 27 -0.48 16.19 12.09
N LEU A 28 0.73 16.53 11.65
CA LEU A 28 1.97 16.03 12.22
C LEU A 28 2.17 16.50 13.66
N LEU A 29 1.91 17.78 13.93
CA LEU A 29 2.00 18.37 15.27
C LEU A 29 1.01 17.72 16.22
N PHE A 30 -0.26 17.57 15.83
CA PHE A 30 -1.25 16.92 16.69
C PHE A 30 -0.84 15.46 16.97
N SER A 31 -0.46 14.72 15.93
CA SER A 31 -0.07 13.30 16.07
C SER A 31 1.14 13.17 16.99
N MET A 32 2.12 14.07 16.86
CA MET A 32 3.30 14.12 17.73
C MET A 32 2.93 14.48 19.17
N THR A 33 2.09 15.49 19.37
CA THR A 33 1.60 15.88 20.70
C THR A 33 0.91 14.70 21.37
N ARG A 34 0.00 14.00 20.67
CA ARG A 34 -0.67 12.81 21.21
C ARG A 34 0.33 11.72 21.62
N TYR A 35 1.31 11.42 20.77
CA TYR A 35 2.36 10.44 21.06
C TYR A 35 3.22 10.81 22.29
N LEU A 36 3.38 12.10 22.57
CA LEU A 36 4.12 12.58 23.74
C LEU A 36 3.24 12.65 25.01
N THR A 37 1.95 12.98 24.88
CA THR A 37 1.04 13.15 26.02
C THR A 37 0.35 11.86 26.48
N GLU A 38 0.27 10.84 25.62
CA GLU A 38 -0.39 9.56 25.91
C GLU A 38 0.60 8.36 25.84
N PRO A 39 1.66 8.33 26.66
CA PRO A 39 2.71 7.31 26.55
C PRO A 39 2.20 5.87 26.74
N GLN A 40 1.11 5.69 27.48
CA GLN A 40 0.43 4.40 27.67
C GLN A 40 -0.18 3.80 26.38
N ASP A 41 -0.40 4.61 25.34
CA ASP A 41 -0.92 4.16 24.04
C ASP A 41 0.15 4.18 22.93
N ASN A 42 1.43 4.37 23.28
CA ASN A 42 2.51 4.45 22.29
C ASN A 42 2.74 3.14 21.54
N ASP A 43 2.33 2.00 22.09
CA ASP A 43 2.33 0.69 21.44
C ASP A 43 0.93 0.27 20.93
N ARG A 44 -0.06 1.16 21.04
CA ARG A 44 -1.48 0.95 20.73
C ARG A 44 -2.14 -0.16 21.54
N CYS A 45 -1.54 -0.61 22.63
CA CYS A 45 -2.09 -1.69 23.42
C CYS A 45 -3.27 -1.22 24.29
N HIS A 46 -3.15 -0.02 24.86
CA HIS A 46 -4.23 0.60 25.63
C HIS A 46 -5.48 0.83 24.77
N GLY A 47 -5.34 1.41 23.58
CA GLY A 47 -6.44 1.60 22.63
C GLY A 47 -7.10 0.28 22.24
N MET A 48 -6.30 -0.77 21.97
CA MET A 48 -6.81 -2.10 21.62
C MET A 48 -7.70 -2.71 22.71
N LEU A 49 -7.37 -2.49 23.97
CA LEU A 49 -8.04 -3.08 25.13
C LEU A 49 -9.24 -2.29 25.65
N ASN A 50 -9.48 -1.08 25.13
CA ASN A 50 -10.56 -0.21 25.60
C ASN A 50 -11.59 0.13 24.53
N GLU A 51 -11.21 0.21 23.25
CA GLU A 51 -12.08 0.75 22.22
C GLU A 51 -11.96 -0.02 20.89
N GLY A 52 -13.09 -0.18 20.20
CA GLY A 52 -13.14 -0.71 18.85
C GLY A 52 -14.53 -0.70 18.25
N ALA A 53 -14.69 -1.39 17.12
CA ALA A 53 -15.96 -1.63 16.48
C ALA A 53 -15.92 -2.93 15.67
N TRP A 54 -17.08 -3.55 15.48
CA TRP A 54 -17.24 -4.57 14.45
C TRP A 54 -17.23 -3.91 13.09
N MET A 55 -16.51 -4.53 12.17
CA MET A 55 -16.39 -3.98 10.82
C MET A 55 -17.52 -4.45 9.90
N THR A 56 -18.09 -5.63 10.16
CA THR A 56 -19.25 -6.17 9.43
C THR A 56 -20.27 -6.77 10.40
N ASP A 57 -21.52 -6.87 9.95
CA ASP A 57 -22.63 -7.44 10.73
C ASP A 57 -22.51 -8.95 10.94
N GLU A 58 -21.60 -9.64 10.23
CA GLU A 58 -21.33 -11.07 10.44
C GLU A 58 -20.32 -11.34 11.58
N TYR A 59 -19.83 -10.31 12.28
CA TYR A 59 -18.92 -10.45 13.43
C TYR A 59 -17.62 -11.21 13.12
N LYS A 60 -17.15 -11.14 11.87
CA LYS A 60 -15.95 -11.87 11.41
C LYS A 60 -14.65 -11.21 11.87
N GLN A 61 -14.65 -9.89 12.05
CA GLN A 61 -13.43 -9.14 12.37
C GLN A 61 -13.72 -7.93 13.25
N TRP A 62 -13.15 -7.94 14.46
CA TRP A 62 -13.11 -6.79 15.36
C TRP A 62 -11.98 -5.83 14.95
N GLN A 63 -12.29 -4.54 14.85
CA GLN A 63 -11.33 -3.48 14.58
C GLN A 63 -11.03 -2.69 15.86
N PRO A 64 -9.86 -2.90 16.48
CA PRO A 64 -9.44 -2.08 17.60
C PRO A 64 -9.19 -0.63 17.18
N SER A 65 -9.28 0.32 18.10
CA SER A 65 -9.05 1.73 17.76
C SER A 65 -7.59 2.00 17.39
N GLY A 66 -7.36 2.39 16.14
CA GLY A 66 -6.08 2.92 15.67
C GLY A 66 -4.97 1.90 15.46
N CYS A 67 -5.24 0.59 15.52
CA CYS A 67 -4.28 -0.45 15.22
C CYS A 67 -4.94 -1.69 14.59
N MET A 68 -4.13 -2.58 14.00
CA MET A 68 -4.55 -3.85 13.43
C MET A 68 -4.06 -4.99 14.30
N SER A 69 -4.98 -5.88 14.69
CA SER A 69 -4.66 -7.08 15.47
C SER A 69 -4.12 -8.19 14.57
N ARG A 70 -3.31 -9.10 15.13
CA ARG A 70 -2.94 -10.34 14.45
C ARG A 70 -4.05 -11.37 14.60
N THR A 71 -4.30 -12.17 13.57
CA THR A 71 -4.99 -13.46 13.69
C THR A 71 -3.93 -14.53 13.87
N TYR A 72 -3.97 -15.27 14.96
CA TYR A 72 -2.90 -16.20 15.36
C TYR A 72 -3.18 -17.60 14.82
N THR A 73 -2.17 -18.23 14.23
CA THR A 73 -2.22 -19.65 13.87
C THR A 73 -1.83 -20.52 15.07
N LYS A 74 -2.12 -21.83 15.00
CA LYS A 74 -1.82 -22.78 16.09
C LYS A 74 -0.33 -22.82 16.44
N THR A 75 0.52 -22.81 15.42
CA THR A 75 1.98 -22.83 15.56
C THR A 75 2.48 -21.54 16.21
N GLU A 76 1.97 -20.38 15.77
CA GLU A 76 2.34 -19.09 16.34
C GLU A 76 1.97 -18.96 17.82
N ILE A 77 0.80 -19.49 18.21
CA ILE A 77 0.40 -19.52 19.63
C ILE A 77 1.40 -20.35 20.43
N SER A 78 1.81 -21.52 19.93
CA SER A 78 2.83 -22.33 20.59
C SER A 78 4.14 -21.56 20.77
N GLU A 79 4.63 -20.92 19.71
CA GLU A 79 5.92 -20.23 19.74
C GLU A 79 5.96 -19.02 20.67
N CYS A 80 4.82 -18.34 20.87
CA CYS A 80 4.78 -17.13 21.70
C CYS A 80 4.58 -17.37 23.21
N LEU A 81 4.01 -18.52 23.60
CA LEU A 81 3.75 -18.87 25.00
C LEU A 81 4.99 -19.50 25.66
N THR A 82 5.67 -18.73 26.53
CA THR A 82 6.89 -19.16 27.24
C THR A 82 6.70 -20.44 28.04
N HIS A 83 5.59 -20.54 28.77
CA HIS A 83 5.27 -21.64 29.68
C HIS A 83 4.26 -22.62 29.10
N LYS A 84 3.87 -22.46 27.82
CA LYS A 84 2.92 -23.35 27.13
C LYS A 84 1.59 -23.61 27.86
N LYS A 85 1.25 -22.79 28.86
CA LYS A 85 0.05 -22.95 29.70
C LYS A 85 -0.78 -21.69 29.68
N ILE A 86 -2.08 -21.79 29.39
CA ILE A 86 -3.09 -20.74 29.54
C ILE A 86 -4.08 -21.19 30.60
N VAL A 87 -4.42 -20.32 31.55
CA VAL A 87 -5.38 -20.65 32.62
C VAL A 87 -6.50 -19.63 32.62
N TYR A 88 -7.73 -20.12 32.55
CA TYR A 88 -8.96 -19.38 32.80
C TYR A 88 -9.46 -19.70 34.21
N ILE A 89 -9.84 -18.69 35.00
CA ILE A 89 -10.43 -18.87 36.34
C ILE A 89 -11.69 -18.03 36.44
N GLY A 90 -12.82 -18.65 36.77
CA GLY A 90 -14.03 -17.88 37.02
C GLY A 90 -15.32 -18.67 36.85
N ASP A 91 -16.32 -17.98 36.33
CA ASP A 91 -17.66 -18.51 36.11
C ASP A 91 -17.90 -19.02 34.69
N SER A 92 -19.17 -19.18 34.31
CA SER A 92 -19.56 -19.69 33.01
C SER A 92 -19.16 -18.79 31.84
N ILE A 93 -18.92 -17.49 32.04
CA ILE A 93 -18.39 -16.60 30.99
C ILE A 93 -16.95 -16.98 30.66
N MET A 94 -16.11 -17.17 31.68
CA MET A 94 -14.72 -17.62 31.50
C MET A 94 -14.65 -19.00 30.86
N ARG A 95 -15.63 -19.88 31.15
CA ARG A 95 -15.76 -21.17 30.48
C ARG A 95 -16.04 -21.05 28.98
N GLU A 96 -16.92 -20.14 28.55
CA GLU A 96 -17.17 -19.91 27.12
C GLU A 96 -15.93 -19.33 26.40
N GLN A 97 -15.18 -18.44 27.06
CA GLN A 97 -13.90 -17.94 26.53
C GLN A 97 -12.84 -19.05 26.46
N TYR A 98 -12.79 -19.94 27.46
CA TYR A 98 -11.96 -21.13 27.45
C TYR A 98 -12.26 -22.00 26.23
N TYR A 99 -13.52 -22.31 25.95
CA TYR A 99 -13.89 -23.09 24.76
C TYR A 99 -13.43 -22.40 23.48
N ALA A 100 -13.64 -21.08 23.34
CA ALA A 100 -13.16 -20.32 22.19
C ALA A 100 -11.63 -20.37 22.04
N MET A 101 -10.88 -20.36 23.15
CA MET A 101 -9.42 -20.52 23.12
C MET A 101 -9.01 -21.92 22.63
N THR A 102 -9.66 -22.98 23.11
CA THR A 102 -9.35 -24.36 22.67
C THR A 102 -9.62 -24.57 21.19
N HIS A 103 -10.64 -23.90 20.63
CA HIS A 103 -11.01 -23.99 19.22
C HIS A 103 -9.92 -23.47 18.27
N PHE A 104 -8.99 -22.62 18.72
CA PHE A 104 -7.83 -22.26 17.90
C PHE A 104 -6.99 -23.50 17.56
N PHE A 105 -6.86 -24.46 18.48
CA PHE A 105 -6.09 -25.69 18.29
C PHE A 105 -6.92 -26.81 17.69
N LYS A 106 -8.05 -27.14 18.32
CA LYS A 106 -8.96 -28.19 17.86
C LYS A 106 -10.30 -28.00 18.54
N LYS A 107 -11.39 -28.12 17.77
CA LYS A 107 -12.73 -28.17 18.36
C LYS A 107 -12.86 -29.47 19.18
N PRO A 108 -13.02 -29.41 20.52
CA PRO A 108 -13.14 -30.61 21.33
C PRO A 108 -14.43 -31.36 20.96
N ALA A 109 -14.43 -32.69 21.16
CA ALA A 109 -15.66 -33.48 21.08
C ALA A 109 -16.65 -32.97 22.14
N SER A 110 -17.95 -33.06 21.85
CA SER A 110 -19.05 -32.51 22.67
C SER A 110 -18.78 -32.63 24.17
N THR A 111 -18.81 -31.49 24.87
CA THR A 111 -18.62 -31.45 26.32
C THR A 111 -19.72 -32.28 27.00
N PRO A 112 -19.39 -33.25 27.86
CA PRO A 112 -20.40 -33.95 28.65
C PRO A 112 -21.22 -32.93 29.45
N GLN A 113 -22.55 -33.03 29.41
CA GLN A 113 -23.46 -32.11 30.15
C GLN A 113 -23.14 -32.05 31.65
N ASP A 114 -22.53 -33.10 32.20
CA ASP A 114 -22.18 -33.23 33.61
C ASP A 114 -20.95 -32.40 34.03
N ALA A 115 -20.19 -31.82 33.09
CA ALA A 115 -18.92 -31.14 33.35
C ALA A 115 -18.99 -29.60 33.42
N LEU A 116 -20.19 -29.01 33.58
CA LEU A 116 -20.36 -27.56 33.47
C LEU A 116 -19.73 -26.75 34.62
N HIS A 117 -19.79 -27.23 35.87
CA HIS A 117 -19.33 -26.47 37.06
C HIS A 117 -18.11 -27.11 37.74
N GLN A 118 -17.15 -27.58 36.94
CA GLN A 118 -15.94 -28.21 37.42
C GLN A 118 -14.73 -27.74 36.62
N ASP A 119 -13.54 -27.98 37.17
CA ASP A 119 -12.28 -27.73 36.46
C ASP A 119 -12.22 -28.57 35.18
N GLN A 120 -11.68 -27.98 34.12
CA GLN A 120 -11.47 -28.63 32.82
C GLN A 120 -10.03 -28.36 32.33
N SER A 121 -9.50 -29.29 31.55
CA SER A 121 -8.18 -29.15 30.94
C SER A 121 -8.20 -29.68 29.52
N PHE A 122 -7.57 -28.94 28.62
CA PHE A 122 -7.34 -29.31 27.23
C PHE A 122 -5.85 -29.33 26.98
N TYR A 123 -5.33 -30.46 26.50
CA TYR A 123 -3.94 -30.63 26.10
C TYR A 123 -3.84 -30.85 24.59
N SER A 124 -2.97 -30.08 23.94
CA SER A 124 -2.66 -30.20 22.51
C SER A 124 -1.29 -30.86 22.35
N GLU A 125 -1.27 -32.19 22.15
CA GLU A 125 -0.04 -32.97 21.95
C GLU A 125 0.83 -32.42 20.81
N GLU A 126 0.23 -32.05 19.68
CA GLU A 126 0.95 -31.55 18.48
C GLU A 126 1.79 -30.30 18.74
N HIS A 127 1.37 -29.48 19.70
CA HIS A 127 1.98 -28.16 19.94
C HIS A 127 2.51 -28.00 21.36
N ASP A 128 2.39 -29.05 22.17
CA ASP A 128 2.72 -29.10 23.59
C ASP A 128 2.15 -27.89 24.35
N ILE A 129 0.83 -27.71 24.33
CA ILE A 129 0.13 -26.60 25.02
C ILE A 129 -1.00 -27.14 25.88
N THR A 130 -1.10 -26.59 27.09
CA THR A 130 -2.18 -26.85 28.03
C THR A 130 -3.05 -25.61 28.19
N VAL A 131 -4.36 -25.75 28.01
CA VAL A 131 -5.36 -24.72 28.35
C VAL A 131 -6.24 -25.28 29.46
N GLU A 132 -6.29 -24.60 30.60
CA GLU A 132 -7.10 -25.01 31.75
C GLU A 132 -8.22 -24.02 32.03
N MET A 133 -9.34 -24.53 32.53
CA MET A 133 -10.43 -23.77 33.13
C MET A 133 -10.60 -24.21 34.57
N TRP A 134 -10.47 -23.28 35.52
CA TRP A 134 -10.72 -23.51 36.93
C TRP A 134 -12.08 -22.90 37.30
N TRP A 135 -12.99 -23.73 37.79
CA TRP A 135 -14.33 -23.27 38.17
C TRP A 135 -14.29 -22.61 39.55
N ASP A 136 -14.11 -21.28 39.56
CA ASP A 136 -14.02 -20.49 40.78
C ASP A 136 -14.70 -19.11 40.60
N PRO A 137 -16.05 -19.05 40.57
CA PRO A 137 -16.80 -17.82 40.34
C PRO A 137 -16.56 -16.73 41.40
N TYR A 138 -16.02 -17.09 42.56
CA TYR A 138 -15.74 -16.21 43.70
C TYR A 138 -14.25 -15.89 43.89
N LEU A 139 -13.37 -16.47 43.05
CA LEU A 139 -11.91 -16.34 43.13
C LEU A 139 -11.37 -16.57 44.54
N ASN A 140 -11.90 -17.57 45.25
CA ASN A 140 -11.64 -17.82 46.66
C ASN A 140 -11.35 -19.27 47.01
N THR A 141 -11.20 -20.15 46.02
CA THR A 141 -10.74 -21.52 46.26
C THR A 141 -9.28 -21.52 46.70
N THR A 142 -8.87 -22.54 47.47
CA THR A 142 -7.48 -22.69 47.93
C THR A 142 -6.50 -22.66 46.76
N LYS A 143 -6.82 -23.36 45.66
CA LYS A 143 -6.01 -23.41 44.43
C LYS A 143 -5.78 -22.02 43.83
N THR A 144 -6.84 -21.21 43.68
CA THR A 144 -6.73 -19.83 43.19
C THR A 144 -5.93 -18.95 44.16
N ILE A 145 -6.19 -19.05 45.46
CA ILE A 145 -5.49 -18.26 46.48
C ILE A 145 -3.99 -18.60 46.52
N ASP A 146 -3.62 -19.86 46.43
CA ASP A 146 -2.23 -20.30 46.42
C ASP A 146 -1.48 -19.81 45.18
N LEU A 147 -2.14 -19.82 44.00
CA LEU A 147 -1.59 -19.20 42.79
C LEU A 147 -1.38 -17.69 43.00
N LEU A 148 -2.39 -16.96 43.50
CA LEU A 148 -2.34 -15.51 43.69
C LEU A 148 -1.33 -15.08 44.77
N ASN A 149 -1.09 -15.92 45.78
CA ASN A 149 -0.06 -15.70 46.79
C ASN A 149 1.35 -16.08 46.33
N GLY A 150 1.51 -16.59 45.09
CA GLY A 150 2.79 -17.04 44.57
C GLY A 150 3.30 -18.35 45.21
N ASN A 151 2.44 -19.09 45.91
CA ASN A 151 2.78 -20.30 46.65
C ASN A 151 2.60 -21.60 45.81
N THR A 152 2.15 -21.49 44.56
CA THR A 152 1.92 -22.66 43.72
C THR A 152 3.21 -23.40 43.36
N GLN A 153 3.19 -24.72 43.45
CA GLN A 153 4.24 -25.58 42.90
C GLN A 153 3.97 -25.96 41.43
N GLU A 154 2.81 -25.59 40.89
CA GLU A 154 2.50 -25.83 39.48
C GLU A 154 3.28 -24.88 38.55
N GLN A 155 3.42 -25.31 37.30
CA GLN A 155 3.96 -24.46 36.24
C GLN A 155 3.11 -23.20 36.09
N LYS A 156 3.76 -22.04 36.13
CA LYS A 156 3.12 -20.74 35.97
C LYS A 156 2.52 -20.61 34.57
N PRO A 157 1.30 -20.05 34.42
CA PRO A 157 0.72 -19.80 33.11
C PRO A 157 1.43 -18.66 32.38
N SER A 158 1.50 -18.79 31.05
CA SER A 158 1.89 -17.67 30.18
C SER A 158 0.78 -16.63 30.03
N LEU A 159 -0.47 -17.02 30.22
CA LEU A 159 -1.59 -16.09 30.20
C LEU A 159 -2.61 -16.55 31.24
N LEU A 160 -2.83 -15.71 32.23
CA LEU A 160 -3.82 -15.92 33.29
C LEU A 160 -5.02 -15.01 33.03
N ILE A 161 -6.18 -15.60 32.75
CA ILE A 161 -7.43 -14.88 32.47
C ILE A 161 -8.41 -15.18 33.60
N MET A 162 -8.91 -14.14 34.25
CA MET A 162 -9.79 -14.26 35.41
C MET A 162 -11.08 -13.49 35.22
N GLY A 163 -12.20 -14.00 35.73
CA GLY A 163 -13.49 -13.30 35.67
C GLY A 163 -14.36 -13.60 36.88
N SER A 164 -15.03 -12.56 37.40
CA SER A 164 -15.96 -12.69 38.52
C SER A 164 -16.98 -11.54 38.51
N GLY A 165 -18.10 -11.74 39.20
CA GLY A 165 -19.06 -10.68 39.54
C GLY A 165 -20.51 -11.10 39.42
N VAL A 166 -20.87 -11.84 38.36
CA VAL A 166 -22.24 -12.31 38.11
C VAL A 166 -22.76 -13.15 39.27
N TRP A 167 -21.92 -14.04 39.81
CA TRP A 167 -22.27 -14.90 40.94
C TRP A 167 -22.41 -14.14 42.25
N TYR A 168 -21.58 -13.13 42.51
CA TYR A 168 -21.72 -12.26 43.66
C TYR A 168 -23.08 -11.54 43.63
N MET A 169 -23.41 -10.88 42.51
CA MET A 169 -24.68 -10.18 42.35
C MET A 169 -25.89 -11.11 42.54
N ARG A 170 -25.79 -12.36 42.06
CA ARG A 170 -26.90 -13.31 42.11
C ARG A 170 -27.09 -13.98 43.47
N ARG A 171 -26.01 -14.26 44.21
CA ARG A 171 -26.04 -15.15 45.39
C ARG A 171 -25.82 -14.46 46.73
N THR A 172 -25.27 -13.24 46.75
CA THR A 172 -24.85 -12.58 48.00
C THR A 172 -25.66 -11.30 48.33
N ALA A 173 -26.78 -11.10 47.62
CA ALA A 173 -27.74 -10.01 47.83
C ALA A 173 -27.05 -8.63 47.95
N ASN A 174 -27.09 -8.00 49.13
CA ASN A 174 -26.55 -6.66 49.37
C ASN A 174 -25.04 -6.65 49.67
N ALA A 175 -24.46 -7.78 50.07
CA ALA A 175 -23.02 -7.88 50.35
C ALA A 175 -22.16 -8.06 49.09
N TYR A 176 -22.78 -8.18 47.92
CA TYR A 176 -22.13 -8.50 46.65
C TYR A 176 -20.92 -7.63 46.35
N LEU A 177 -21.04 -6.32 46.53
CA LEU A 177 -19.98 -5.38 46.17
C LEU A 177 -18.78 -5.52 47.10
N HIS A 178 -19.00 -5.57 48.41
CA HIS A 178 -17.92 -5.69 49.39
C HIS A 178 -17.14 -6.99 49.19
N LEU A 179 -17.84 -8.12 49.11
CA LEU A 179 -17.19 -9.42 48.95
C LEU A 179 -16.47 -9.57 47.61
N TRP A 180 -17.05 -9.04 46.53
CA TRP A 180 -16.41 -9.02 45.21
C TRP A 180 -15.18 -8.10 45.19
N LYS A 181 -15.23 -6.93 45.84
CA LYS A 181 -14.06 -6.05 45.98
C LYS A 181 -12.91 -6.78 46.67
N THR A 182 -13.16 -7.48 47.78
CA THR A 182 -12.14 -8.28 48.47
C THR A 182 -11.52 -9.34 47.55
N ALA A 183 -12.34 -10.05 46.76
CA ALA A 183 -11.83 -11.08 45.85
C ALA A 183 -10.97 -10.49 44.72
N VAL A 184 -11.41 -9.38 44.13
CA VAL A 184 -10.69 -8.68 43.07
C VAL A 184 -9.44 -8.00 43.60
N ASP A 185 -9.48 -7.36 44.77
CA ASP A 185 -8.30 -6.73 45.37
C ASP A 185 -7.15 -7.71 45.55
N ARG A 186 -7.43 -8.97 45.92
CA ARG A 186 -6.41 -10.03 45.95
C ARG A 186 -5.72 -10.25 44.61
N VAL A 187 -6.44 -10.12 43.49
CA VAL A 187 -5.85 -10.21 42.14
C VAL A 187 -4.93 -9.03 41.87
N PHE A 188 -5.35 -7.81 42.21
CA PHE A 188 -4.52 -6.61 42.08
C PHE A 188 -3.27 -6.69 42.97
N ASP A 189 -3.42 -7.14 44.21
CA ASP A 189 -2.33 -7.36 45.15
C ASP A 189 -1.36 -8.43 44.65
N ALA A 190 -1.87 -9.50 44.03
CA ALA A 190 -1.04 -10.53 43.42
C ALA A 190 -0.21 -9.97 42.25
N ALA A 191 -0.83 -9.17 41.37
CA ALA A 191 -0.14 -8.53 40.26
C ALA A 191 0.96 -7.57 40.73
N LEU A 192 0.76 -6.88 41.85
CA LEU A 192 1.73 -5.96 42.43
C LEU A 192 2.89 -6.66 43.15
N ASN A 193 2.65 -7.80 43.79
CA ASN A 193 3.62 -8.38 44.73
C ASN A 193 4.28 -9.68 44.25
N TYR A 194 3.65 -10.43 43.34
CA TYR A 194 4.10 -11.77 42.98
C TYR A 194 4.19 -11.97 41.46
N HIS A 195 5.12 -12.83 41.03
CA HIS A 195 5.21 -13.31 39.65
C HIS A 195 4.33 -14.55 39.47
N VAL A 196 3.02 -14.35 39.25
CA VAL A 196 2.03 -15.44 39.17
C VAL A 196 1.77 -15.94 37.74
N ALA A 197 2.09 -15.12 36.73
CA ALA A 197 1.96 -15.43 35.31
C ALA A 197 2.94 -14.56 34.49
N ASP A 198 3.07 -14.81 33.18
CA ASP A 198 3.75 -13.81 32.31
C ASP A 198 2.88 -12.55 32.14
N LYS A 199 1.56 -12.71 31.96
CA LYS A 199 0.57 -11.63 31.90
C LYS A 199 -0.78 -12.05 32.49
N ILE A 200 -1.48 -11.09 33.11
CA ILE A 200 -2.82 -11.25 33.70
C ILE A 200 -3.84 -10.43 32.91
N MET A 201 -5.00 -11.01 32.64
CA MET A 201 -6.19 -10.29 32.17
C MET A 201 -7.35 -10.56 33.12
N LEU A 202 -7.85 -9.51 33.77
CA LEU A 202 -9.06 -9.60 34.59
C LEU A 202 -10.23 -9.07 33.78
N SER A 203 -11.17 -9.94 33.44
CA SER A 203 -12.42 -9.59 32.76
C SER A 203 -13.13 -8.45 33.48
N PRO A 204 -13.61 -7.41 32.75
CA PRO A 204 -14.65 -6.56 33.31
C PRO A 204 -15.88 -7.42 33.64
N VAL A 205 -16.75 -6.89 34.50
CA VAL A 205 -18.07 -7.48 34.71
C VAL A 205 -18.86 -7.28 33.42
N GLU A 206 -19.10 -8.37 32.69
CA GLU A 206 -19.73 -8.29 31.37
C GLU A 206 -21.14 -7.71 31.43
N ILE A 207 -21.46 -6.86 30.46
CA ILE A 207 -22.81 -6.32 30.28
C ILE A 207 -23.70 -7.38 29.62
N VAL A 208 -24.87 -7.62 30.21
CA VAL A 208 -25.84 -8.64 29.82
C VAL A 208 -26.94 -8.10 28.90
N GLU A 209 -27.56 -8.98 28.09
CA GLU A 209 -28.70 -8.64 27.23
C GLU A 209 -30.02 -8.95 27.94
N TYR A 210 -30.58 -7.94 28.60
CA TYR A 210 -31.76 -8.03 29.47
C TYR A 210 -33.03 -8.68 28.88
N PRO A 211 -33.37 -8.48 27.59
CA PRO A 211 -34.53 -9.12 26.97
C PRO A 211 -34.44 -10.65 26.90
N LEU A 212 -33.22 -11.21 26.88
CA LEU A 212 -32.98 -12.65 26.73
C LEU A 212 -32.69 -13.35 28.06
N LEU A 213 -32.55 -12.61 29.16
CA LEU A 213 -32.34 -13.16 30.49
C LEU A 213 -33.62 -13.79 31.06
N ILE A 214 -33.47 -14.96 31.67
CA ILE A 214 -34.51 -15.58 32.50
C ILE A 214 -34.89 -14.67 33.69
N PRO A 215 -36.14 -14.74 34.20
CA PRO A 215 -36.64 -13.83 35.23
C PRO A 215 -35.76 -13.74 36.49
N GLU A 216 -35.21 -14.87 36.95
CA GLU A 216 -34.36 -14.89 38.16
C GLU A 216 -33.06 -14.12 37.94
N ARG A 217 -32.45 -14.25 36.76
CA ARG A 217 -31.23 -13.50 36.41
C ARG A 217 -31.53 -12.02 36.24
N LYS A 218 -32.64 -11.68 35.58
CA LYS A 218 -33.10 -10.29 35.38
C LYS A 218 -33.42 -9.59 36.70
N ALA A 219 -33.84 -10.33 37.73
CA ALA A 219 -34.07 -9.80 39.07
C ALA A 219 -32.77 -9.39 39.78
N THR A 220 -31.67 -10.11 39.57
CA THR A 220 -30.41 -9.89 40.31
C THR A 220 -29.33 -9.13 39.52
N LEU A 221 -29.20 -9.39 38.23
CA LEU A 221 -28.19 -8.79 37.35
C LEU A 221 -28.73 -7.46 36.85
N LYS A 222 -28.29 -6.36 37.46
CA LYS A 222 -28.76 -5.00 37.16
C LYS A 222 -27.63 -4.14 36.62
N LEU A 223 -27.95 -3.22 35.71
CA LEU A 223 -26.95 -2.42 35.00
C LEU A 223 -26.21 -1.47 35.93
N ASP A 224 -26.89 -0.91 36.92
CA ASP A 224 -26.31 -0.06 37.97
C ASP A 224 -25.27 -0.81 38.79
N LYS A 225 -25.54 -2.07 39.17
CA LYS A 225 -24.58 -2.93 39.87
C LYS A 225 -23.35 -3.23 39.01
N ILE A 226 -23.56 -3.63 37.75
CA ILE A 226 -22.47 -3.89 36.79
C ILE A 226 -21.62 -2.62 36.59
N THR A 227 -22.28 -1.46 36.44
CA THR A 227 -21.62 -0.16 36.27
C THR A 227 -20.77 0.19 37.48
N LEU A 228 -21.30 0.00 38.70
CA LEU A 228 -20.56 0.25 39.95
C LEU A 228 -19.32 -0.62 40.07
N MET A 229 -19.43 -1.91 39.73
CA MET A 229 -18.30 -2.85 39.74
C MET A 229 -17.26 -2.47 38.67
N ASN A 230 -17.68 -2.18 37.44
CA ASN A 230 -16.75 -1.78 36.38
C ASN A 230 -16.08 -0.42 36.64
N ASN A 231 -16.78 0.54 37.25
CA ASN A 231 -16.19 1.81 37.68
C ASN A 231 -15.10 1.58 38.72
N TYR A 232 -15.34 0.68 39.68
CA TYR A 232 -14.32 0.29 40.64
C TYR A 232 -13.09 -0.34 39.95
N LEU A 233 -13.25 -1.21 38.95
CA LEU A 233 -12.11 -1.72 38.17
C LEU A 233 -11.33 -0.60 37.46
N ARG A 234 -12.03 0.40 36.91
CA ARG A 234 -11.40 1.58 36.27
C ARG A 234 -10.61 2.41 37.27
N GLU A 235 -11.09 2.55 38.50
CA GLU A 235 -10.36 3.22 39.57
C GLU A 235 -9.14 2.40 40.02
N ARG A 236 -9.27 1.08 40.14
CA ARG A 236 -8.16 0.24 40.61
C ARG A 236 -7.04 0.09 39.59
N ILE A 237 -7.35 0.03 38.29
CA ILE A 237 -6.31 -0.08 37.25
C ILE A 237 -5.43 1.17 37.15
N THR A 238 -5.95 2.37 37.46
CA THR A 238 -5.13 3.61 37.47
C THR A 238 -4.15 3.66 38.63
N LEU A 239 -4.44 2.93 39.72
CA LEU A 239 -3.57 2.80 40.88
C LEU A 239 -2.47 1.73 40.67
N LEU A 240 -2.55 0.95 39.59
CA LEU A 240 -1.63 -0.14 39.26
C LEU A 240 -0.35 0.43 38.64
N TYR A 241 0.55 0.96 39.48
CA TYR A 241 1.83 1.51 39.04
C TYR A 241 2.94 0.45 39.08
N ARG A 242 3.48 0.10 37.91
CA ARG A 242 4.60 -0.86 37.73
C ARG A 242 4.37 -2.20 38.43
N PRO A 243 3.34 -2.97 38.04
CA PRO A 243 3.14 -4.31 38.59
C PRO A 243 4.30 -5.25 38.32
N VAL A 244 4.54 -6.17 39.26
CA VAL A 244 5.48 -7.29 39.13
C VAL A 244 5.02 -8.27 38.04
N THR A 245 3.71 -8.59 38.01
CA THR A 245 3.08 -9.30 36.88
C THR A 245 2.22 -8.32 36.09
N PRO A 246 2.53 -8.03 34.80
CA PRO A 246 1.71 -7.14 33.97
C PRO A 246 0.23 -7.56 33.96
N MET A 247 -0.66 -6.62 34.26
CA MET A 247 -2.10 -6.84 34.39
C MET A 247 -2.90 -5.79 33.63
N VAL A 248 -3.99 -6.22 32.98
CA VAL A 248 -4.97 -5.34 32.33
C VAL A 248 -6.41 -5.76 32.60
N VAL A 249 -7.33 -4.81 32.47
CA VAL A 249 -8.78 -5.05 32.41
C VAL A 249 -9.27 -4.68 31.01
N PRO A 250 -9.64 -5.65 30.15
CA PRO A 250 -10.03 -5.39 28.77
C PRO A 250 -11.48 -4.88 28.69
N PHE A 251 -11.70 -3.60 28.99
CA PHE A 251 -13.04 -2.99 28.91
C PHE A 251 -13.66 -3.08 27.51
N VAL A 252 -12.85 -3.27 26.47
CA VAL A 252 -13.31 -3.56 25.11
C VAL A 252 -14.21 -4.80 25.05
N TRP A 253 -14.07 -5.76 25.95
CA TRP A 253 -14.98 -6.93 25.99
C TRP A 253 -16.43 -6.54 26.21
N ASN A 254 -16.70 -5.50 27.02
CA ASN A 254 -18.05 -4.94 27.15
C ASN A 254 -18.55 -4.31 25.85
N GLU A 255 -17.65 -3.69 25.09
CA GLU A 255 -18.00 -3.08 23.81
C GLU A 255 -18.31 -4.14 22.74
N ILE A 256 -17.52 -5.23 22.70
CA ILE A 256 -17.75 -6.38 21.83
C ILE A 256 -19.12 -7.00 22.13
N VAL A 257 -19.45 -7.32 23.39
CA VAL A 257 -20.71 -7.99 23.73
C VAL A 257 -21.92 -7.08 23.50
N THR A 258 -21.85 -5.80 23.87
CA THR A 258 -22.97 -4.86 23.71
C THR A 258 -23.26 -4.47 22.26
N SER A 259 -22.28 -4.63 21.37
CA SER A 259 -22.43 -4.48 19.92
C SER A 259 -22.81 -5.78 19.19
N SER A 260 -22.93 -6.90 19.92
CA SER A 260 -23.25 -8.24 19.38
C SER A 260 -24.53 -8.84 19.97
N ARG A 261 -25.57 -8.01 20.17
CA ARG A 261 -26.78 -8.41 20.93
C ARG A 261 -27.54 -9.60 20.34
N ASN A 262 -27.40 -9.85 19.04
CA ASN A 262 -28.00 -11.01 18.36
C ASN A 262 -27.14 -12.28 18.47
N GLN A 263 -25.93 -12.20 19.06
CA GLN A 263 -24.98 -13.31 19.19
C GLN A 263 -24.97 -13.93 20.60
N THR A 264 -26.11 -14.01 21.28
CA THR A 264 -26.19 -14.60 22.62
C THR A 264 -27.33 -15.62 22.70
N LYS A 265 -27.09 -16.70 23.45
CA LYS A 265 -28.07 -17.79 23.63
C LYS A 265 -29.14 -17.44 24.68
N ASP A 266 -28.74 -16.77 25.74
CA ASP A 266 -29.56 -16.57 26.95
C ASP A 266 -29.36 -15.20 27.61
N GLY A 267 -28.78 -14.26 26.87
CA GLY A 267 -28.44 -12.92 27.33
C GLY A 267 -27.22 -12.81 28.23
N LEU A 268 -26.54 -13.94 28.51
CA LEU A 268 -25.30 -13.99 29.30
C LEU A 268 -24.16 -14.69 28.52
N HIS A 269 -24.47 -15.79 27.83
CA HIS A 269 -23.46 -16.58 27.10
C HIS A 269 -23.49 -16.23 25.62
N PHE A 270 -22.37 -15.68 25.13
CA PHE A 270 -22.21 -15.29 23.74
C PHE A 270 -21.71 -16.45 22.87
N MET A 271 -22.05 -16.39 21.57
CA MET A 271 -21.63 -17.39 20.58
C MET A 271 -20.16 -17.24 20.22
N GLU A 272 -19.62 -18.29 19.58
CA GLU A 272 -18.20 -18.39 19.23
C GLU A 272 -17.61 -17.18 18.49
N PRO A 273 -18.27 -16.51 17.53
CA PRO A 273 -17.68 -15.33 16.88
C PRO A 273 -17.26 -14.22 17.86
N VAL A 274 -18.05 -14.02 18.90
CA VAL A 274 -17.83 -13.00 19.93
C VAL A 274 -16.73 -13.43 20.89
N THR A 275 -16.82 -14.64 21.45
CA THR A 275 -15.83 -15.15 22.41
C THR A 275 -14.47 -15.41 21.76
N LYS A 276 -14.45 -15.77 20.47
CA LYS A 276 -13.23 -15.87 19.67
C LYS A 276 -12.54 -14.52 19.49
N ALA A 277 -13.29 -13.43 19.29
CA ALA A 277 -12.70 -12.09 19.23
C ALA A 277 -12.08 -11.68 20.58
N GLN A 278 -12.74 -11.99 21.70
CA GLN A 278 -12.19 -11.76 23.04
C GLN A 278 -10.88 -12.56 23.26
N ALA A 279 -10.88 -13.86 22.92
CA ALA A 279 -9.70 -14.73 22.99
C ALA A 279 -8.56 -14.26 22.07
N GLN A 280 -8.89 -13.81 20.85
CA GLN A 280 -7.93 -13.24 19.91
C GLN A 280 -7.23 -12.01 20.48
N LEU A 281 -7.97 -11.12 21.14
CA LEU A 281 -7.38 -9.94 21.81
C LEU A 281 -6.47 -10.33 22.97
N ALA A 282 -6.81 -11.39 23.71
CA ALA A 282 -5.97 -11.92 24.78
C ALA A 282 -4.62 -12.44 24.25
N LEU A 283 -4.65 -13.17 23.12
CA LEU A 283 -3.44 -13.59 22.41
C LEU A 283 -2.63 -12.40 21.90
N ASN A 284 -3.27 -11.38 21.34
CA ASN A 284 -2.58 -10.16 20.89
C ASN A 284 -1.87 -9.44 22.04
N TYR A 285 -2.51 -9.33 23.19
CA TYR A 285 -1.90 -8.74 24.39
C TYR A 285 -0.67 -9.53 24.87
N ARG A 286 -0.74 -10.86 24.83
CA ARG A 286 0.35 -11.74 25.28
C ARG A 286 1.50 -11.83 24.28
N CYS A 287 1.19 -12.00 23.00
CA CYS A 287 2.13 -12.51 22.01
C CYS A 287 2.73 -11.44 21.10
N ASN A 288 2.05 -10.30 20.86
CA ASN A 288 2.55 -9.29 19.90
C ASN A 288 3.87 -8.65 20.34
N GLU A 289 4.13 -8.54 21.64
CA GLU A 289 5.40 -8.04 22.18
C GLU A 289 6.57 -8.99 21.94
N ASN A 290 6.28 -10.29 21.81
CA ASN A 290 7.27 -11.38 21.71
C ASN A 290 7.55 -11.84 20.27
N LEU A 291 6.99 -11.17 19.26
CA LEU A 291 7.17 -11.57 17.87
C LEU A 291 8.67 -11.50 17.48
N LYS A 292 9.28 -12.69 17.38
CA LYS A 292 10.70 -12.89 17.10
C LYS A 292 10.98 -12.73 15.60
N THR A 293 10.77 -11.55 15.05
CA THR A 293 11.47 -10.96 13.89
C THR A 293 10.62 -9.81 13.33
N PRO A 294 11.16 -8.59 13.19
CA PRO A 294 10.57 -7.59 12.31
C PRO A 294 10.96 -7.95 10.86
N SER A 295 10.37 -9.02 10.34
CA SER A 295 10.35 -9.30 8.91
C SER A 295 9.15 -8.56 8.33
N PHE A 296 9.41 -7.71 7.35
CA PHE A 296 8.36 -7.06 6.58
C PHE A 296 7.85 -8.08 5.54
N PRO A 297 6.53 -8.18 5.28
CA PRO A 297 5.47 -7.23 5.66
C PRO A 297 5.06 -7.23 7.14
N ILE A 298 4.60 -6.08 7.66
CA ILE A 298 4.00 -5.99 9.01
C ILE A 298 2.57 -6.50 8.97
N ASP A 299 2.27 -7.40 9.91
CA ASP A 299 0.97 -8.09 9.97
C ASP A 299 0.11 -7.65 11.15
N THR A 300 0.70 -6.95 12.12
CA THR A 300 0.05 -6.47 13.33
C THR A 300 0.68 -5.15 13.77
N THR A 301 -0.15 -4.27 14.31
CA THR A 301 0.27 -2.96 14.79
C THR A 301 -0.26 -2.63 16.19
N CYS A 302 -1.11 -3.50 16.75
CA CYS A 302 -1.58 -3.41 18.14
C CYS A 302 -0.59 -4.06 19.11
N CYS A 303 -0.37 -3.49 20.29
CA CYS A 303 0.59 -3.98 21.28
C CYS A 303 1.96 -4.32 20.65
N TYR A 304 2.40 -3.51 19.69
CA TYR A 304 3.55 -3.79 18.84
C TYR A 304 4.62 -2.72 19.01
N ARG A 305 5.84 -3.15 19.33
CA ARG A 305 7.00 -2.28 19.42
C ARG A 305 7.71 -2.22 18.07
N TYR A 306 7.63 -1.07 17.42
CA TYR A 306 8.35 -0.86 16.18
C TYR A 306 9.87 -0.93 16.43
N PRO A 307 10.63 -1.54 15.50
CA PRO A 307 12.08 -1.58 15.61
C PRO A 307 12.65 -0.17 15.56
N VAL A 308 13.69 0.08 16.37
CA VAL A 308 14.46 1.32 16.27
C VAL A 308 15.11 1.42 14.89
N PRO A 309 15.21 2.62 14.29
CA PRO A 309 15.81 2.76 12.98
C PRO A 309 17.26 2.25 13.01
N ALA A 310 17.60 1.39 12.06
CA ALA A 310 18.97 0.96 11.83
C ALA A 310 19.84 2.18 11.49
N TRP A 311 21.14 2.13 11.77
CA TRP A 311 21.98 3.31 11.56
C TRP A 311 22.02 3.79 10.10
N TYR A 312 21.76 2.92 9.10
CA TYR A 312 21.69 3.34 7.70
C TYR A 312 20.44 4.17 7.43
N GLN A 313 19.31 3.85 8.07
CA GLN A 313 18.11 4.70 8.09
C GLN A 313 18.44 6.02 8.80
N ASN A 314 19.15 5.99 9.93
CA ASN A 314 19.61 7.20 10.62
C ASN A 314 20.55 8.05 9.76
N SER A 315 21.39 7.43 8.93
CA SER A 315 22.27 8.13 8.00
C SER A 315 21.50 8.80 6.87
N ILE A 316 20.45 8.15 6.34
CA ILE A 316 19.52 8.75 5.37
C ILE A 316 18.77 9.92 6.02
N PHE A 317 18.30 9.77 7.26
CA PHE A 317 17.66 10.86 8.01
C PHE A 317 18.61 12.04 8.23
N ALA A 318 19.83 11.79 8.70
CA ALA A 318 20.84 12.82 8.91
C ALA A 318 21.21 13.54 7.60
N PHE A 319 21.28 12.81 6.48
CA PHE A 319 21.51 13.41 5.18
C PHE A 319 20.40 14.43 4.82
N PHE A 320 19.13 14.04 4.92
CA PHE A 320 18.03 14.93 4.54
C PHE A 320 17.74 16.04 5.56
N LEU A 321 17.87 15.76 6.86
CA LEU A 321 17.49 16.69 7.94
C LEU A 321 18.64 17.56 8.43
N CYS A 322 19.90 17.16 8.23
CA CYS A 322 21.06 17.92 8.70
C CYS A 322 21.95 18.38 7.53
N PHE A 323 22.38 17.45 6.68
CA PHE A 323 23.34 17.75 5.61
C PHE A 323 22.74 18.66 4.52
N VAL A 324 21.51 18.41 4.08
CA VAL A 324 20.84 19.25 3.07
C VAL A 324 20.59 20.68 3.58
N PRO A 325 20.03 20.90 4.80
CA PRO A 325 19.95 22.22 5.41
C PRO A 325 21.30 22.94 5.55
N LEU A 326 22.34 22.22 5.99
CA LEU A 326 23.70 22.77 6.04
C LEU A 326 24.19 23.20 4.65
N GLY A 327 23.80 22.47 3.60
CA GLY A 327 24.05 22.84 2.21
C GLY A 327 23.48 24.20 1.82
N PHE A 328 22.32 24.62 2.36
CA PHE A 328 21.79 25.97 2.14
C PHE A 328 22.69 27.01 2.81
N SER A 329 23.07 26.78 4.07
CA SER A 329 23.97 27.67 4.81
C SER A 329 25.31 27.85 4.09
N ILE A 330 25.89 26.75 3.57
CA ILE A 330 27.12 26.78 2.77
C ILE A 330 26.92 27.52 1.44
N PHE A 331 25.79 27.30 0.75
CA PHE A 331 25.49 28.02 -0.49
C PHE A 331 25.42 29.54 -0.28
N TYR A 332 24.72 29.99 0.76
CA TYR A 332 24.62 31.42 1.09
C TYR A 332 25.96 32.00 1.56
N ALA A 333 26.70 31.29 2.41
CA ALA A 333 28.03 31.71 2.85
C ALA A 333 29.04 31.77 1.70
N SER A 334 28.98 30.84 0.74
CA SER A 334 29.83 30.81 -0.45
C SER A 334 29.68 32.03 -1.32
N ARG A 335 28.43 32.49 -1.51
CA ARG A 335 28.13 33.71 -2.26
C ARG A 335 28.68 34.96 -1.57
N SER A 336 28.77 34.94 -0.24
CA SER A 336 29.22 36.08 0.56
C SER A 336 30.74 36.14 0.79
N TYR A 337 31.44 35.00 0.83
CA TYR A 337 32.84 34.94 1.30
C TYR A 337 33.87 34.36 0.29
N GLY A 338 33.45 33.89 -0.90
CA GLY A 338 34.33 33.72 -2.08
C GLY A 338 35.65 32.92 -1.95
N GLY A 339 35.82 32.05 -0.94
CA GLY A 339 37.11 31.39 -0.65
C GLY A 339 37.34 30.01 -1.31
N ARG A 340 38.62 29.62 -1.48
CA ARG A 340 39.06 28.31 -2.02
C ARG A 340 38.50 27.09 -1.26
N MET A 341 38.38 27.18 0.07
CA MET A 341 37.79 26.13 0.93
C MET A 341 36.32 25.85 0.57
N MET A 342 35.60 26.89 0.12
CA MET A 342 34.20 26.81 -0.25
C MET A 342 33.97 26.13 -1.61
N ASN A 343 34.99 26.12 -2.50
CA ASN A 343 34.93 25.42 -3.79
C ASN A 343 35.11 23.91 -3.65
N ALA A 344 35.83 23.43 -2.63
CA ALA A 344 35.92 22.00 -2.33
C ALA A 344 34.59 21.44 -1.79
N LEU A 345 33.87 22.24 -0.99
CA LEU A 345 32.54 21.88 -0.44
C LEU A 345 31.43 21.85 -1.51
N ARG A 346 31.56 22.63 -2.60
CA ARG A 346 30.68 22.55 -3.79
C ARG A 346 30.72 21.19 -4.50
N TRP A 347 31.69 20.33 -4.18
CA TRP A 347 31.77 18.99 -4.73
C TRP A 347 30.75 18.02 -4.12
N PHE A 348 30.35 18.25 -2.86
CA PHE A 348 29.45 17.38 -2.11
C PHE A 348 27.98 17.88 -2.05
N VAL A 349 27.73 19.16 -2.35
CA VAL A 349 26.39 19.77 -2.32
C VAL A 349 26.08 20.39 -3.69
N PRO A 350 24.86 20.21 -4.24
CA PRO A 350 24.48 20.82 -5.51
C PRO A 350 24.80 22.33 -5.53
N ALA A 351 25.48 22.79 -6.58
CA ALA A 351 25.86 24.19 -6.73
C ALA A 351 24.65 25.13 -6.94
N ASP A 352 23.50 24.58 -7.30
CA ASP A 352 22.27 25.32 -7.58
C ASP A 352 21.24 25.15 -6.45
N VAL A 353 20.59 26.26 -6.07
CA VAL A 353 19.52 26.29 -5.05
C VAL A 353 18.36 25.37 -5.41
N LYS A 354 18.01 25.29 -6.70
CA LYS A 354 16.81 24.57 -7.14
C LYS A 354 16.90 23.05 -6.93
N PRO A 355 17.96 22.33 -7.38
CA PRO A 355 18.19 20.94 -7.00
C PRO A 355 18.26 20.72 -5.49
N LEU A 356 18.87 21.64 -4.73
CA LEU A 356 18.97 21.54 -3.28
C LEU A 356 17.60 21.61 -2.59
N THR A 357 16.74 22.56 -2.98
CA THR A 357 15.34 22.63 -2.51
C THR A 357 14.55 21.38 -2.86
N MET A 358 14.71 20.87 -4.08
CA MET A 358 14.03 19.65 -4.51
C MET A 358 14.53 18.40 -3.74
N LEU A 359 15.81 18.35 -3.40
CA LEU A 359 16.40 17.29 -2.58
C LEU A 359 15.83 17.32 -1.14
N PHE A 360 15.67 18.52 -0.58
CA PHE A 360 15.07 18.69 0.74
C PHE A 360 13.60 18.25 0.75
N ILE A 361 12.81 18.70 -0.24
CA ILE A 361 11.40 18.30 -0.39
C ILE A 361 11.27 16.78 -0.56
N PHE A 362 12.14 16.17 -1.37
CA PHE A 362 12.19 14.72 -1.52
C PHE A 362 12.45 14.03 -0.19
N GLY A 363 13.45 14.51 0.57
CA GLY A 363 13.79 14.03 1.91
C GLY A 363 12.61 14.10 2.89
N LEU A 364 11.96 15.26 3.01
CA LEU A 364 10.79 15.43 3.87
C LEU A 364 9.65 14.49 3.48
N SER A 365 9.45 14.26 2.18
CA SER A 365 8.37 13.39 1.68
C SER A 365 8.62 11.92 2.04
N VAL A 366 9.84 11.41 1.86
CA VAL A 366 10.17 10.01 2.23
C VAL A 366 10.21 9.81 3.75
N ILE A 367 10.59 10.85 4.51
CA ILE A 367 10.51 10.82 5.98
C ILE A 367 9.05 10.79 6.43
N TYR A 368 8.17 11.58 5.82
CA TYR A 368 6.73 11.52 6.10
C TYR A 368 6.17 10.12 5.85
N MET A 369 6.53 9.48 4.74
CA MET A 369 6.16 8.08 4.46
C MET A 369 6.66 7.14 5.57
N TYR A 370 7.91 7.29 6.01
CA TYR A 370 8.48 6.46 7.09
C TYR A 370 7.73 6.66 8.41
N LEU A 371 7.44 7.91 8.79
CA LEU A 371 6.68 8.21 10.00
C LEU A 371 5.25 7.67 9.92
N GLY A 372 4.61 7.76 8.75
CA GLY A 372 3.33 7.14 8.44
C GLY A 372 3.29 5.66 8.77
N ASP A 373 4.18 4.91 8.12
CA ASP A 373 4.05 3.47 8.05
C ASP A 373 4.92 2.70 9.05
N ARG A 374 6.13 3.19 9.35
CA ARG A 374 7.13 2.53 10.20
C ARG A 374 7.20 3.06 11.62
N THR A 375 6.18 3.80 12.05
CA THR A 375 6.04 4.24 13.45
C THR A 375 4.59 4.15 13.93
N GLN A 376 4.37 4.40 15.22
CA GLN A 376 3.05 4.43 15.86
C GLN A 376 2.36 5.80 15.79
N LEU A 377 3.00 6.79 15.15
CA LEU A 377 2.53 8.18 15.09
C LEU A 377 1.11 8.27 14.52
N PHE A 378 0.83 7.52 13.47
CA PHE A 378 -0.48 7.43 12.83
C PHE A 378 -1.15 6.09 13.10
N GLY A 379 -2.47 6.14 13.27
CA GLY A 379 -3.29 4.95 13.47
C GLY A 379 -3.36 4.09 12.20
N LYS A 380 -3.62 2.80 12.35
CA LYS A 380 -3.71 1.85 11.25
C LYS A 380 -4.94 0.98 11.43
N ILE A 381 -5.77 0.86 10.40
CA ILE A 381 -7.02 0.06 10.45
C ILE A 381 -7.05 -0.94 9.30
N PHE A 382 -7.80 -2.01 9.45
CA PHE A 382 -8.01 -2.97 8.38
C PHE A 382 -8.76 -2.33 7.21
N LYS A 383 -8.35 -2.71 6.01
CA LYS A 383 -9.07 -2.41 4.78
C LYS A 383 -10.27 -3.36 4.67
N GLN A 384 -11.43 -2.80 4.33
CA GLN A 384 -12.62 -3.57 4.03
C GLN A 384 -13.28 -3.11 2.75
N PHE A 385 -13.77 -4.11 2.02
CA PHE A 385 -14.45 -3.90 0.78
C PHE A 385 -15.93 -3.71 1.06
N ASP A 386 -16.42 -2.52 0.73
CA ASP A 386 -17.84 -2.22 0.65
C ASP A 386 -18.16 -1.80 -0.79
N SER A 387 -19.17 -2.46 -1.38
CA SER A 387 -19.58 -2.24 -2.76
C SER A 387 -20.17 -0.83 -2.97
N GLY A 388 -20.92 -0.32 -1.98
CA GLY A 388 -21.51 1.02 -2.03
C GLY A 388 -20.42 2.10 -2.08
N THR A 389 -19.46 2.02 -1.17
CA THR A 389 -18.30 2.92 -1.09
C THR A 389 -17.48 2.87 -2.37
N PHE A 390 -17.16 1.68 -2.90
CA PHE A 390 -16.45 1.55 -4.17
C PHE A 390 -17.19 2.25 -5.32
N THR A 391 -18.50 2.03 -5.43
CA THR A 391 -19.35 2.62 -6.47
C THR A 391 -19.39 4.15 -6.37
N ILE A 392 -19.49 4.70 -5.16
CA ILE A 392 -19.48 6.14 -4.91
C ILE A 392 -18.14 6.75 -5.34
N LEU A 393 -17.02 6.11 -4.99
CA LEU A 393 -15.69 6.60 -5.35
C LEU A 393 -15.44 6.58 -6.86
N ILE A 394 -15.85 5.52 -7.55
CA ILE A 394 -15.78 5.44 -9.01
C ILE A 394 -16.67 6.49 -9.66
N SER A 395 -17.90 6.68 -9.16
CA SER A 395 -18.81 7.71 -9.67
C SER A 395 -18.27 9.13 -9.47
N LEU A 396 -17.70 9.42 -8.30
CA LEU A 396 -17.06 10.71 -8.00
C LEU A 396 -15.88 10.97 -8.94
N MET A 397 -15.05 9.97 -9.18
CA MET A 397 -13.93 10.05 -10.13
C MET A 397 -14.42 10.36 -11.55
N ILE A 398 -15.46 9.66 -12.03
CA ILE A 398 -16.06 9.89 -13.36
C ILE A 398 -16.64 11.31 -13.44
N PHE A 399 -17.37 11.74 -12.41
CA PHE A 399 -17.94 13.09 -12.32
C PHE A 399 -16.86 14.18 -12.41
N LEU A 400 -15.79 14.07 -11.61
CA LEU A 400 -14.66 15.01 -11.67
C LEU A 400 -13.97 15.00 -13.03
N GLY A 401 -13.84 13.83 -13.65
CA GLY A 401 -13.34 13.67 -15.01
C GLY A 401 -14.18 14.41 -16.05
N ALA A 402 -15.50 14.25 -15.97
CA ALA A 402 -16.48 14.85 -16.88
C ALA A 402 -16.57 16.38 -16.73
N VAL A 403 -16.62 16.89 -15.49
CA VAL A 403 -16.69 18.34 -15.21
C VAL A 403 -15.42 19.06 -15.67
N THR A 404 -14.28 18.38 -15.69
CA THR A 404 -12.99 18.93 -16.14
C THR A 404 -12.63 18.57 -17.58
N LEU A 405 -13.59 18.03 -18.34
CA LEU A 405 -13.42 17.71 -19.75
C LEU A 405 -13.24 19.00 -20.54
N ASP A 406 -12.03 19.21 -21.05
CA ASP A 406 -11.74 20.39 -21.86
C ASP A 406 -11.91 20.04 -23.33
N SER A 407 -12.95 20.61 -23.94
CA SER A 407 -13.10 20.64 -25.39
C SER A 407 -12.52 21.93 -26.01
N ASN A 408 -12.01 22.88 -25.21
CA ASN A 408 -11.57 24.19 -25.70
C ASN A 408 -10.24 24.19 -26.46
N HIS A 409 -9.56 23.04 -26.62
CA HIS A 409 -8.54 22.92 -27.67
C HIS A 409 -9.16 22.98 -29.09
N ILE A 410 -10.49 22.85 -29.21
CA ILE A 410 -11.23 23.09 -30.47
C ILE A 410 -11.25 24.58 -30.85
N THR A 411 -11.14 25.51 -29.89
CA THR A 411 -11.26 26.96 -30.14
C THR A 411 -9.90 27.66 -30.35
N HIS A 412 -8.80 27.17 -29.78
CA HIS A 412 -7.47 27.79 -29.94
C HIS A 412 -6.55 27.14 -30.99
N SER A 413 -6.79 25.87 -31.36
CA SER A 413 -6.19 25.28 -32.55
C SER A 413 -7.13 25.57 -33.71
N GLU A 414 -6.80 26.60 -34.49
CA GLU A 414 -7.44 26.94 -35.77
C GLU A 414 -7.92 25.70 -36.53
N LYS A 415 -9.04 25.85 -37.26
CA LYS A 415 -9.85 24.87 -38.01
C LYS A 415 -9.13 23.68 -38.70
N ASN A 416 -7.79 23.65 -38.83
CA ASN A 416 -7.03 22.72 -39.64
C ASN A 416 -6.09 21.71 -38.94
N ASN A 417 -5.77 21.82 -37.64
CA ASN A 417 -4.84 20.85 -37.02
C ASN A 417 -5.55 19.76 -36.20
N ASP A 418 -5.22 18.50 -36.49
CA ASP A 418 -5.60 17.30 -35.75
C ASP A 418 -4.45 16.95 -34.80
N ALA A 419 -4.74 16.72 -33.51
CA ALA A 419 -3.70 16.44 -32.51
C ALA A 419 -2.97 15.10 -32.73
N GLY A 420 -3.43 14.31 -33.70
CA GLY A 420 -2.80 13.05 -34.09
C GLY A 420 -3.26 11.86 -33.23
N PHE A 421 -2.80 10.67 -33.62
CA PHE A 421 -3.15 9.41 -32.95
C PHE A 421 -2.39 9.24 -31.64
N LEU A 422 -3.11 8.96 -30.54
CA LEU A 422 -2.58 8.85 -29.17
C LEU A 422 -1.66 10.02 -28.83
N ASN A 423 -2.24 11.22 -28.80
CA ASN A 423 -1.49 12.40 -28.43
C ASN A 423 -1.05 12.35 -26.95
N ARG A 424 -0.18 13.30 -26.57
CA ARG A 424 0.37 13.35 -25.22
C ARG A 424 -0.72 13.53 -24.15
N ASP A 425 -1.60 14.51 -24.32
CA ASP A 425 -2.61 14.84 -23.30
C ASP A 425 -3.62 13.70 -23.12
N GLN A 426 -3.97 12.97 -24.19
CA GLN A 426 -4.76 11.75 -24.13
C GLN A 426 -4.05 10.62 -23.41
N THR A 427 -2.73 10.47 -23.61
CA THR A 427 -1.96 9.43 -22.91
C THR A 427 -1.83 9.75 -21.43
N ASP A 428 -1.60 11.02 -21.07
CA ASP A 428 -1.58 11.49 -19.69
C ASP A 428 -2.97 11.34 -19.04
N GLU A 429 -4.06 11.69 -19.74
CA GLU A 429 -5.43 11.40 -19.30
C GLU A 429 -5.66 9.90 -19.07
N TRP A 430 -5.25 9.05 -20.02
CA TRP A 430 -5.41 7.61 -19.93
C TRP A 430 -4.69 7.05 -18.70
N LYS A 431 -3.45 7.46 -18.47
CA LYS A 431 -2.72 7.13 -17.24
C LYS A 431 -3.44 7.63 -15.99
N GLY A 432 -4.01 8.83 -16.03
CA GLY A 432 -4.66 9.44 -14.88
C GLY A 432 -5.86 8.66 -14.37
N TRP A 433 -6.81 8.35 -15.25
CA TRP A 433 -8.00 7.60 -14.82
C TRP A 433 -7.64 6.16 -14.45
N MET A 434 -6.72 5.50 -15.17
CA MET A 434 -6.25 4.16 -14.80
C MET A 434 -5.61 4.15 -13.41
N GLN A 435 -4.78 5.15 -13.12
CA GLN A 435 -4.14 5.29 -11.83
C GLN A 435 -5.16 5.46 -10.71
N LEU A 436 -6.18 6.28 -10.90
CA LEU A 436 -7.23 6.50 -9.89
C LEU A 436 -8.04 5.22 -9.64
N VAL A 437 -8.38 4.46 -10.68
CA VAL A 437 -9.05 3.15 -10.52
C VAL A 437 -8.18 2.19 -9.71
N ILE A 438 -6.88 2.10 -10.01
CA ILE A 438 -5.92 1.26 -9.26
C ILE A 438 -5.81 1.71 -7.79
N LEU A 439 -5.78 3.01 -7.55
CA LEU A 439 -5.70 3.57 -6.21
C LEU A 439 -6.96 3.25 -5.38
N ILE A 440 -8.15 3.50 -5.93
CA ILE A 440 -9.43 3.18 -5.29
C ILE A 440 -9.49 1.67 -5.01
N TYR A 441 -9.12 0.85 -6.01
CA TYR A 441 -9.08 -0.61 -5.90
C TYR A 441 -8.22 -1.11 -4.72
N HIS A 442 -7.00 -0.59 -4.55
CA HIS A 442 -6.15 -0.99 -3.43
C HIS A 442 -6.66 -0.43 -2.09
N PHE A 443 -7.15 0.81 -2.07
CA PHE A 443 -7.64 1.47 -0.87
C PHE A 443 -8.83 0.71 -0.24
N VAL A 444 -9.86 0.38 -1.04
CA VAL A 444 -11.02 -0.37 -0.51
C VAL A 444 -10.75 -1.88 -0.41
N GLY A 445 -9.58 -2.37 -0.79
CA GLY A 445 -9.27 -3.81 -0.75
C GLY A 445 -10.07 -4.66 -1.75
N ALA A 446 -10.50 -4.10 -2.89
CA ALA A 446 -11.34 -4.76 -3.90
C ALA A 446 -10.69 -5.97 -4.61
N SER A 447 -9.42 -6.28 -4.30
CA SER A 447 -8.66 -7.41 -4.84
C SER A 447 -9.25 -8.81 -4.61
N ARG A 448 -10.21 -8.91 -3.69
CA ARG A 448 -10.95 -10.14 -3.36
C ARG A 448 -12.09 -10.42 -4.35
N ILE A 449 -12.57 -9.41 -5.06
CA ILE A 449 -13.68 -9.53 -6.02
C ILE A 449 -13.11 -9.74 -7.43
N ALA A 450 -13.38 -10.90 -8.03
CA ALA A 450 -12.86 -11.27 -9.35
C ALA A 450 -13.25 -10.25 -10.44
N ALA A 451 -14.52 -9.84 -10.47
CA ALA A 451 -15.09 -8.87 -11.43
C ALA A 451 -14.40 -7.49 -11.42
N ILE A 452 -13.71 -7.13 -10.33
CA ILE A 452 -12.93 -5.89 -10.25
C ILE A 452 -11.45 -6.17 -10.50
N TYR A 453 -10.94 -7.31 -10.01
CA TYR A 453 -9.55 -7.71 -10.19
C TYR A 453 -9.17 -7.82 -11.67
N ASN A 454 -9.98 -8.52 -12.48
CA ASN A 454 -9.60 -8.83 -13.86
C ASN A 454 -9.52 -7.56 -14.74
N PRO A 455 -10.48 -6.60 -14.72
CA PRO A 455 -10.32 -5.36 -15.47
C PRO A 455 -9.14 -4.50 -14.98
N VAL A 456 -8.90 -4.46 -13.66
CA VAL A 456 -7.74 -3.74 -13.10
C VAL A 456 -6.42 -4.34 -13.62
N ARG A 457 -6.35 -5.66 -13.82
CA ARG A 457 -5.19 -6.31 -14.41
C ARG A 457 -4.94 -5.85 -15.86
N VAL A 458 -6.00 -5.66 -16.65
CA VAL A 458 -5.89 -5.06 -17.99
C VAL A 458 -5.31 -3.64 -17.93
N LEU A 459 -5.61 -2.86 -16.90
CA LEU A 459 -5.05 -1.51 -16.74
C LEU A 459 -3.52 -1.54 -16.54
N VAL A 460 -3.00 -2.52 -15.79
CA VAL A 460 -1.54 -2.72 -15.65
C VAL A 460 -0.92 -3.07 -17.01
N ALA A 461 -1.54 -3.98 -17.76
CA ALA A 461 -1.11 -4.31 -19.12
C ALA A 461 -1.18 -3.09 -20.06
N ALA A 462 -2.15 -2.20 -19.89
CA ALA A 462 -2.27 -0.95 -20.65
C ALA A 462 -1.11 0.03 -20.37
N TYR A 463 -0.59 0.12 -19.15
CA TYR A 463 0.65 0.87 -18.87
C TYR A 463 1.86 0.31 -19.63
N LEU A 464 1.97 -1.02 -19.71
CA LEU A 464 3.05 -1.69 -20.44
C LEU A 464 2.88 -1.55 -21.95
N PHE A 465 1.65 -1.60 -22.46
CA PHE A 465 1.32 -1.23 -23.84
C PHE A 465 1.81 0.19 -24.17
N GLN A 466 1.49 1.18 -23.31
CA GLN A 466 1.94 2.56 -23.49
C GLN A 466 3.47 2.67 -23.44
N THR A 467 4.12 1.89 -22.58
CA THR A 467 5.59 1.81 -22.50
C THR A 467 6.17 1.33 -23.83
N GLY A 468 5.63 0.23 -24.38
CA GLY A 468 5.98 -0.31 -25.69
C GLY A 468 5.76 0.71 -26.82
N TYR A 469 4.56 1.28 -26.89
CA TYR A 469 4.17 2.25 -27.91
C TYR A 469 5.05 3.50 -27.89
N GLY A 470 5.16 4.17 -26.74
CA GLY A 470 5.83 5.47 -26.61
C GLY A 470 7.34 5.39 -26.81
N HIS A 471 8.01 4.40 -26.22
CA HIS A 471 9.46 4.25 -26.37
C HIS A 471 9.84 3.76 -27.77
N PHE A 472 9.11 2.82 -28.37
CA PHE A 472 9.33 2.41 -29.75
C PHE A 472 9.15 3.58 -30.72
N PHE A 473 8.04 4.33 -30.59
CA PHE A 473 7.77 5.48 -31.44
C PHE A 473 8.91 6.51 -31.37
N PHE A 474 9.42 6.79 -30.16
CA PHE A 474 10.56 7.68 -29.99
C PHE A 474 11.82 7.15 -30.68
N PHE A 475 12.22 5.90 -30.41
CA PHE A 475 13.46 5.33 -30.92
C PHE A 475 13.44 5.20 -32.44
N TYR A 476 12.28 4.86 -33.01
CA TYR A 476 12.11 4.74 -34.46
C TYR A 476 12.17 6.11 -35.15
N LYS A 477 11.49 7.14 -34.61
CA LYS A 477 11.42 8.47 -35.24
C LYS A 477 12.62 9.37 -34.97
N LYS A 478 13.17 9.36 -33.75
CA LYS A 478 14.30 10.23 -33.38
C LYS A 478 15.67 9.58 -33.60
N ALA A 479 15.72 8.25 -33.75
CA ALA A 479 16.97 7.47 -33.91
C ALA A 479 18.03 7.76 -32.83
N ASP A 480 17.62 8.25 -31.65
CA ASP A 480 18.51 8.53 -30.53
C ASP A 480 18.58 7.32 -29.59
N PHE A 481 19.68 6.58 -29.70
CA PHE A 481 19.98 5.40 -28.89
C PHE A 481 21.01 5.68 -27.78
N GLY A 482 21.26 6.95 -27.45
CA GLY A 482 22.28 7.36 -26.49
C GLY A 482 22.03 6.85 -25.07
N ILE A 483 23.12 6.49 -24.38
CA ILE A 483 23.10 6.00 -22.98
C ILE A 483 22.55 7.07 -22.03
N ALA A 484 22.75 8.36 -22.31
CA ALA A 484 22.26 9.44 -21.46
C ALA A 484 20.73 9.44 -21.30
N ARG A 485 19.99 9.08 -22.35
CA ARG A 485 18.52 8.90 -22.27
C ARG A 485 18.15 7.68 -21.42
N VAL A 486 18.87 6.57 -21.61
CA VAL A 486 18.65 5.34 -20.84
C VAL A 486 18.83 5.62 -19.35
N LEU A 487 19.94 6.25 -18.97
CA LEU A 487 20.20 6.66 -17.59
C LEU A 487 19.10 7.58 -17.05
N ASN A 488 18.66 8.57 -17.83
CA ASN A 488 17.60 9.49 -17.41
C ASN A 488 16.28 8.77 -17.13
N VAL A 489 15.87 7.84 -18.00
CA VAL A 489 14.62 7.06 -17.82
C VAL A 489 14.76 6.10 -16.63
N MET A 490 15.87 5.36 -16.54
CA MET A 490 16.09 4.39 -15.47
C MET A 490 16.15 5.06 -14.09
N VAL A 491 16.86 6.18 -13.96
CA VAL A 491 16.88 6.94 -12.70
C VAL A 491 15.49 7.49 -12.38
N ARG A 492 14.75 8.03 -13.35
CA ARG A 492 13.41 8.60 -13.10
C ARG A 492 12.40 7.57 -12.60
N LEU A 493 12.46 6.35 -13.13
CA LEU A 493 11.56 5.24 -12.77
C LEU A 493 11.88 4.66 -11.38
N ASN A 494 13.16 4.64 -11.00
CA ASN A 494 13.64 3.88 -9.85
C ASN A 494 14.08 4.73 -8.65
N LEU A 495 14.25 6.04 -8.80
CA LEU A 495 14.79 6.90 -7.73
C LEU A 495 13.99 6.79 -6.43
N LEU A 496 12.66 6.88 -6.51
CA LEU A 496 11.80 6.81 -5.32
C LEU A 496 11.76 5.40 -4.71
N THR A 497 11.59 4.36 -5.53
CA THR A 497 11.52 2.96 -5.06
C THR A 497 12.83 2.49 -4.44
N CYS A 498 13.97 2.85 -5.01
CA CYS A 498 15.28 2.52 -4.44
C CYS A 498 15.46 3.15 -3.05
N VAL A 499 15.15 4.45 -2.90
CA VAL A 499 15.28 5.12 -1.60
C VAL A 499 14.32 4.52 -0.56
N LEU A 500 13.08 4.23 -0.96
CA LEU A 500 12.10 3.63 -0.08
C LEU A 500 12.44 2.18 0.31
N ALA A 501 12.99 1.37 -0.59
CA ALA A 501 13.43 0.01 -0.25
C ALA A 501 14.41 0.00 0.94
N TYR A 502 15.38 0.92 0.95
CA TYR A 502 16.28 1.10 2.09
C TYR A 502 15.55 1.69 3.31
N LEU A 503 14.82 2.80 3.12
CA LEU A 503 14.22 3.52 4.24
C LEU A 503 13.17 2.68 4.98
N MET A 504 12.39 1.90 4.25
CA MET A 504 11.31 1.06 4.77
C MET A 504 11.75 -0.34 5.17
N LYS A 505 13.02 -0.70 4.92
CA LYS A 505 13.57 -2.06 5.07
C LYS A 505 12.69 -3.09 4.34
N THR A 506 12.42 -2.81 3.06
CA THR A 506 11.62 -3.68 2.17
C THR A 506 12.41 -4.05 0.93
N ASP A 507 11.99 -5.13 0.27
CA ASP A 507 12.58 -5.54 -0.99
C ASP A 507 12.20 -4.59 -2.12
N TYR A 508 13.13 -4.32 -3.03
CA TYR A 508 12.86 -3.49 -4.19
C TYR A 508 11.73 -4.06 -5.09
N LEU A 509 11.60 -5.40 -5.15
CA LEU A 509 10.52 -6.08 -5.88
C LEU A 509 9.13 -5.85 -5.25
N PHE A 510 9.04 -5.42 -4.00
CA PHE A 510 7.77 -5.03 -3.37
C PHE A 510 7.07 -3.94 -4.20
N TYR A 511 7.84 -2.99 -4.75
CA TYR A 511 7.34 -1.97 -5.66
C TYR A 511 7.35 -2.42 -7.13
N TYR A 512 6.91 -3.66 -7.40
CA TYR A 512 7.15 -4.42 -8.64
C TYR A 512 6.96 -3.65 -9.95
N PHE A 513 6.04 -2.68 -9.99
CA PHE A 513 5.75 -1.89 -11.20
C PHE A 513 6.99 -1.14 -11.72
N SER A 514 7.80 -0.56 -10.85
CA SER A 514 9.01 0.18 -11.22
C SER A 514 10.08 -0.70 -11.89
N PRO A 515 10.50 -1.85 -11.29
CA PRO A 515 11.36 -2.82 -11.96
C PRO A 515 10.74 -3.40 -13.23
N LEU A 516 9.43 -3.67 -13.24
CA LEU A 516 8.73 -4.23 -14.39
C LEU A 516 8.83 -3.32 -15.61
N VAL A 517 8.52 -2.03 -15.44
CA VAL A 517 8.62 -1.04 -16.53
C VAL A 517 10.08 -0.85 -16.96
N SER A 518 11.02 -0.91 -16.02
CA SER A 518 12.46 -0.77 -16.29
C SER A 518 13.03 -1.96 -17.08
N PHE A 519 12.58 -3.18 -16.77
CA PHE A 519 12.89 -4.39 -17.54
C PHE A 519 12.40 -4.25 -18.98
N TRP A 520 11.11 -3.93 -19.17
CA TRP A 520 10.53 -3.78 -20.51
C TRP A 520 11.13 -2.62 -21.31
N PHE A 521 11.42 -1.49 -20.66
CA PHE A 521 12.17 -0.39 -21.30
C PHE A 521 13.54 -0.86 -21.82
N SER A 522 14.25 -1.65 -21.02
CA SER A 522 15.56 -2.20 -21.41
C SER A 522 15.46 -3.13 -22.62
N ILE A 523 14.44 -4.02 -22.65
CA ILE A 523 14.17 -4.89 -23.81
C ILE A 523 13.88 -4.06 -25.08
N ILE A 524 13.03 -3.04 -24.98
CA ILE A 524 12.71 -2.14 -26.11
C ILE A 524 13.98 -1.45 -26.61
N TRP A 525 14.79 -0.90 -25.70
CA TRP A 525 16.03 -0.22 -26.06
C TRP A 525 17.02 -1.17 -26.74
N ILE A 526 17.25 -2.37 -26.19
CA ILE A 526 18.13 -3.40 -26.80
C ILE A 526 17.65 -3.75 -28.21
N THR A 527 16.35 -4.02 -28.37
CA THR A 527 15.75 -4.37 -29.68
C THR A 527 16.04 -3.31 -30.73
N MET A 528 15.90 -2.04 -30.36
CA MET A 528 16.09 -0.92 -31.27
C MET A 528 17.57 -0.57 -31.50
N ARG A 529 18.44 -0.81 -30.51
CA ARG A 529 19.88 -0.50 -30.55
C ARG A 529 20.70 -1.49 -31.35
N VAL A 530 20.30 -2.77 -31.40
CA VAL A 530 20.97 -3.80 -32.21
C VAL A 530 20.77 -3.48 -33.68
N MET A 531 21.84 -3.37 -34.48
CA MET A 531 21.80 -3.08 -35.92
C MET A 531 20.86 -1.91 -36.31
N PRO A 532 21.10 -0.68 -35.83
CA PRO A 532 20.14 0.42 -35.94
C PRO A 532 19.96 0.90 -37.39
N SER A 533 20.98 0.78 -38.24
CA SER A 533 20.95 1.20 -39.65
C SER A 533 19.89 0.50 -40.49
N TYR A 534 19.48 -0.71 -40.09
CA TYR A 534 18.47 -1.50 -40.79
C TYR A 534 17.05 -1.32 -40.24
N ASN A 535 16.86 -0.47 -39.21
CA ASN A 535 15.53 -0.19 -38.66
C ASN A 535 14.61 0.52 -39.66
N SER A 536 15.16 1.06 -40.75
CA SER A 536 14.39 1.65 -41.85
C SER A 536 13.62 0.60 -42.68
N LYS A 537 14.08 -0.66 -42.71
CA LYS A 537 13.46 -1.75 -43.47
C LYS A 537 12.27 -2.36 -42.70
N PRO A 538 11.02 -2.30 -43.22
CA PRO A 538 9.83 -2.76 -42.50
C PRO A 538 9.85 -4.23 -42.08
N TRP A 539 10.30 -5.12 -42.96
CA TRP A 539 10.35 -6.55 -42.65
C TRP A 539 11.37 -6.85 -41.53
N PHE A 540 12.49 -6.11 -41.52
CA PHE A 540 13.59 -6.35 -40.59
C PHE A 540 13.23 -5.94 -39.16
N ILE A 541 12.49 -4.84 -38.99
CA ILE A 541 12.05 -4.42 -37.65
C ILE A 541 11.00 -5.37 -37.08
N VAL A 542 10.06 -5.84 -37.90
CA VAL A 542 9.07 -6.85 -37.48
C VAL A 542 9.76 -8.16 -37.09
N PHE A 543 10.76 -8.59 -37.88
CA PHE A 543 11.57 -9.76 -37.58
C PHE A 543 12.34 -9.62 -36.26
N LYS A 544 12.95 -8.45 -35.99
CA LYS A 544 13.60 -8.17 -34.70
C LYS A 544 12.64 -8.26 -33.52
N VAL A 545 11.46 -7.67 -33.66
CA VAL A 545 10.42 -7.71 -32.62
C VAL A 545 10.00 -9.15 -32.35
N ALA A 546 9.81 -9.97 -33.39
CA ALA A 546 9.48 -11.39 -33.24
C ALA A 546 10.59 -12.19 -32.54
N ILE A 547 11.85 -12.01 -32.95
CA ILE A 547 12.99 -12.66 -32.29
C ILE A 547 13.07 -12.25 -30.82
N MET A 548 12.95 -10.97 -30.51
CA MET A 548 13.03 -10.51 -29.14
C MET A 548 11.87 -11.07 -28.29
N ALA A 549 10.67 -11.17 -28.85
CA ALA A 549 9.53 -11.78 -28.18
C ALA A 549 9.80 -13.24 -27.79
N VAL A 550 10.36 -14.03 -28.71
CA VAL A 550 10.77 -15.42 -28.43
C VAL A 550 11.88 -15.47 -27.38
N LEU A 551 12.90 -14.62 -27.50
CA LEU A 551 14.02 -14.58 -26.55
C LEU A 551 13.55 -14.22 -25.14
N THR A 552 12.70 -13.20 -24.99
CA THR A 552 12.14 -12.85 -23.68
C THR A 552 11.21 -13.93 -23.14
N GLY A 553 10.41 -14.58 -24.00
CA GLY A 553 9.58 -15.71 -23.59
C GLY A 553 10.43 -16.86 -23.04
N PHE A 554 11.56 -17.15 -23.70
CA PHE A 554 12.53 -18.13 -23.21
C PHE A 554 13.12 -17.73 -21.85
N ILE A 555 13.56 -16.47 -21.69
CA ILE A 555 14.09 -15.98 -20.40
C ILE A 555 13.06 -16.13 -19.27
N ILE A 556 11.78 -15.85 -19.53
CA ILE A 556 10.73 -15.87 -18.50
C ILE A 556 10.32 -17.31 -18.14
N HIS A 557 10.05 -18.14 -19.14
CA HIS A 557 9.41 -19.44 -18.95
C HIS A 557 10.40 -20.61 -18.78
N TYR A 558 11.63 -20.49 -19.29
CA TYR A 558 12.61 -21.56 -19.14
C TYR A 558 13.20 -21.57 -17.72
N PRO A 559 13.09 -22.68 -16.98
CA PRO A 559 13.65 -22.78 -15.64
C PRO A 559 15.19 -22.75 -15.68
N GLY A 560 15.81 -21.99 -14.78
CA GLY A 560 17.26 -21.90 -14.62
C GLY A 560 17.88 -20.59 -15.09
N VAL A 561 17.30 -19.88 -16.06
CA VAL A 561 17.88 -18.62 -16.59
C VAL A 561 17.72 -17.47 -15.59
N LEU A 562 16.51 -17.27 -15.07
CA LEU A 562 16.24 -16.24 -14.08
C LEU A 562 16.88 -16.58 -12.72
N GLU A 563 16.87 -17.87 -12.35
CA GLU A 563 17.55 -18.39 -11.16
C GLU A 563 19.05 -18.07 -11.23
N PHE A 564 19.72 -18.43 -12.32
CA PHE A 564 21.15 -18.12 -12.49
C PHE A 564 21.43 -16.62 -12.43
N ALA A 565 20.58 -15.79 -13.05
CA ALA A 565 20.74 -14.34 -13.01
C ALA A 565 20.60 -13.78 -11.59
N PHE A 566 19.63 -14.28 -10.81
CA PHE A 566 19.39 -13.81 -9.45
C PHE A 566 20.40 -14.39 -8.46
N ASP A 567 20.87 -15.62 -8.68
CA ASP A 567 21.99 -16.21 -7.93
C ASP A 567 23.28 -15.42 -8.17
N CYS A 568 23.52 -14.96 -9.40
CA CYS A 568 24.62 -14.03 -9.68
C CYS A 568 24.43 -12.70 -8.94
N LEU A 569 23.21 -12.16 -8.88
CA LEU A 569 22.93 -10.94 -8.13
C LEU A 569 23.10 -11.12 -6.61
N ASP A 570 22.70 -12.26 -6.05
CA ASP A 570 22.94 -12.57 -4.64
C ASP A 570 24.43 -12.81 -4.36
N THR A 571 25.14 -13.51 -5.25
CA THR A 571 26.57 -13.76 -5.09
C THR A 571 27.42 -12.50 -5.23
N LEU A 572 27.11 -11.63 -6.20
CA LEU A 572 27.88 -10.43 -6.51
C LEU A 572 27.48 -9.22 -5.66
N PHE A 573 26.19 -9.08 -5.35
CA PHE A 573 25.64 -7.89 -4.71
C PHE A 573 24.82 -8.19 -3.44
N HIS A 574 24.65 -9.47 -3.06
CA HIS A 574 23.77 -9.90 -1.97
C HIS A 574 22.33 -9.38 -2.07
N ILE A 575 21.85 -9.27 -3.31
CA ILE A 575 20.48 -8.89 -3.63
C ILE A 575 19.64 -10.17 -3.68
N ARG A 576 18.87 -10.41 -2.61
CA ARG A 576 17.96 -11.56 -2.51
C ARG A 576 16.62 -11.20 -3.12
N TRP A 577 16.41 -11.60 -4.36
CA TRP A 577 15.14 -11.40 -5.07
C TRP A 577 14.41 -12.73 -5.23
N ASN A 578 13.09 -12.70 -5.03
CA ASN A 578 12.26 -13.86 -5.21
C ASN A 578 12.03 -14.12 -6.71
N VAL A 579 12.68 -15.16 -7.24
CA VAL A 579 12.58 -15.57 -8.65
C VAL A 579 11.16 -15.98 -9.03
N THR A 580 10.46 -16.71 -8.16
CA THR A 580 9.13 -17.25 -8.47
C THR A 580 8.10 -16.12 -8.58
N GLU A 581 8.12 -15.18 -7.64
CA GLU A 581 7.28 -13.99 -7.70
C GLU A 581 7.60 -13.17 -8.95
N TRP A 582 8.89 -12.93 -9.23
CA TRP A 582 9.29 -12.13 -10.38
C TRP A 582 8.89 -12.75 -11.71
N ARG A 583 9.11 -14.07 -11.86
CA ARG A 583 8.65 -14.84 -13.03
C ARG A 583 7.16 -14.71 -13.23
N PHE A 584 6.37 -14.89 -12.16
CA PHE A 584 4.92 -14.74 -12.21
C PHE A 584 4.50 -13.33 -12.68
N ARG A 585 5.14 -12.27 -12.17
CA ARG A 585 4.85 -10.88 -12.59
C ARG A 585 5.18 -10.65 -14.07
N LEU A 586 6.30 -11.17 -14.54
CA LEU A 586 6.74 -11.05 -15.93
C LEU A 586 5.85 -11.85 -16.90
N SER A 587 5.47 -13.09 -16.54
CA SER A 587 4.68 -13.96 -17.41
C SER A 587 3.29 -13.41 -17.70
N LEU A 588 2.71 -12.66 -16.75
CA LEU A 588 1.36 -12.11 -16.90
C LEU A 588 1.22 -11.11 -18.05
N ASP A 589 2.23 -10.25 -18.27
CA ASP A 589 2.17 -9.19 -19.28
C ASP A 589 3.22 -9.38 -20.40
N ALA A 590 3.66 -10.61 -20.63
CA ALA A 590 4.80 -10.90 -21.51
C ALA A 590 4.63 -10.38 -22.95
N TRP A 591 3.42 -10.38 -23.49
CA TRP A 591 3.17 -10.11 -24.92
C TRP A 591 2.72 -8.68 -25.21
N ILE A 592 2.11 -7.98 -24.24
CA ILE A 592 1.42 -6.71 -24.48
C ILE A 592 2.37 -5.59 -24.92
N VAL A 593 3.62 -5.61 -24.46
CA VAL A 593 4.64 -4.63 -24.82
C VAL A 593 4.94 -4.69 -26.31
N TYR A 594 5.05 -5.89 -26.88
CA TYR A 594 5.27 -6.10 -28.31
C TYR A 594 4.08 -5.65 -29.14
N VAL A 595 2.85 -5.88 -28.66
CA VAL A 595 1.64 -5.32 -29.29
C VAL A 595 1.70 -3.80 -29.32
N GLY A 596 2.17 -3.15 -28.25
CA GLY A 596 2.43 -1.72 -28.20
C GLY A 596 3.44 -1.24 -29.25
N MET A 597 4.55 -1.95 -29.40
CA MET A 597 5.58 -1.67 -30.42
C MET A 597 5.03 -1.80 -31.85
N LEU A 598 4.30 -2.88 -32.13
CA LEU A 598 3.68 -3.12 -33.44
C LEU A 598 2.58 -2.08 -33.75
N CYS A 599 1.79 -1.69 -32.75
CA CYS A 599 0.81 -0.62 -32.89
C CYS A 599 1.50 0.71 -33.25
N ALA A 600 2.59 1.07 -32.56
CA ALA A 600 3.38 2.26 -32.91
C ALA A 600 3.98 2.18 -34.32
N PHE A 601 4.48 1.02 -34.72
CA PHE A 601 4.98 0.82 -36.09
C PHE A 601 3.88 1.00 -37.14
N GLY A 602 2.71 0.41 -36.91
CA GLY A 602 1.54 0.56 -37.77
C GLY A 602 1.09 2.01 -37.91
N THR A 603 0.97 2.75 -36.80
CA THR A 603 0.56 4.16 -36.81
C THR A 603 1.54 5.04 -37.57
N ILE A 604 2.85 4.78 -37.41
CA ILE A 604 3.91 5.45 -38.17
C ILE A 604 3.75 5.19 -39.67
N LYS A 605 3.56 3.93 -40.08
CA LYS A 605 3.48 3.57 -41.51
C LYS A 605 2.21 4.06 -42.18
N ILE A 606 1.08 4.03 -41.48
CA ILE A 606 -0.20 4.59 -41.95
C ILE A 606 -0.04 6.10 -42.20
N SER A 607 0.62 6.81 -41.28
CA SER A 607 0.91 8.24 -41.41
C SER A 607 1.89 8.56 -42.53
N GLU A 608 2.99 7.81 -42.65
CA GLU A 608 4.01 7.98 -43.71
C GLU A 608 3.44 7.80 -45.12
N HIS A 609 2.60 6.77 -45.34
CA HIS A 609 2.03 6.48 -46.66
C HIS A 609 0.78 7.31 -46.98
N LYS A 610 0.36 8.20 -46.07
CA LYS A 610 -0.85 9.03 -46.18
C LYS A 610 -2.07 8.22 -46.64
N ILE A 611 -2.23 7.00 -46.11
CA ILE A 611 -3.27 6.05 -46.57
C ILE A 611 -4.67 6.68 -46.49
N GLY A 612 -4.92 7.49 -45.46
CA GLY A 612 -6.18 8.19 -45.27
C GLY A 612 -6.54 9.20 -46.36
N SER A 613 -5.57 9.82 -47.03
CA SER A 613 -5.82 10.73 -48.16
C SER A 613 -5.71 10.05 -49.52
N ASN A 614 -4.81 9.08 -49.66
CA ASN A 614 -4.51 8.45 -50.94
C ASN A 614 -5.53 7.35 -51.32
N HIS A 615 -6.14 6.68 -50.34
CA HIS A 615 -7.08 5.58 -50.56
C HIS A 615 -8.35 5.75 -49.72
N GLN A 616 -9.17 6.74 -50.06
CA GLN A 616 -10.30 7.17 -49.24
C GLN A 616 -11.37 6.08 -49.01
N ARG A 617 -11.67 5.24 -50.01
CA ARG A 617 -12.62 4.12 -49.88
C ARG A 617 -12.09 3.02 -48.95
N LEU A 618 -10.81 2.65 -49.10
CA LEU A 618 -10.16 1.66 -48.24
C LEU A 618 -10.05 2.17 -46.80
N TRP A 619 -9.71 3.45 -46.62
CA TRP A 619 -9.66 4.09 -45.31
C TRP A 619 -11.02 4.12 -44.61
N LEU A 620 -12.10 4.41 -45.35
CA LEU A 620 -13.46 4.38 -44.80
C LEU A 620 -13.85 2.97 -44.37
N LEU A 621 -13.59 1.95 -45.20
CA LEU A 621 -13.87 0.55 -44.85
C LEU A 621 -13.04 0.08 -43.65
N ALA A 622 -11.73 0.38 -43.63
CA ALA A 622 -10.85 0.06 -42.51
C ALA A 622 -11.30 0.74 -41.21
N ARG A 623 -11.79 1.99 -41.30
CA ARG A 623 -12.34 2.71 -40.15
C ARG A 623 -13.64 2.09 -39.64
N LEU A 624 -14.59 1.75 -40.52
CA LEU A 624 -15.86 1.13 -40.11
C LEU A 624 -15.65 -0.27 -39.53
N THR A 625 -14.81 -1.09 -40.17
CA THR A 625 -14.48 -2.44 -39.69
C THR A 625 -13.75 -2.39 -38.35
N SER A 626 -12.76 -1.50 -38.19
CA SER A 626 -12.07 -1.34 -36.90
C SER A 626 -13.00 -0.85 -35.78
N LEU A 627 -13.99 0.00 -36.06
CA LEU A 627 -15.01 0.36 -35.07
C LEU A 627 -15.83 -0.86 -34.64
N PHE A 628 -16.34 -1.63 -35.61
CA PHE A 628 -17.13 -2.83 -35.34
C PHE A 628 -16.36 -3.82 -34.46
N PHE A 629 -15.13 -4.17 -34.85
CA PHE A 629 -14.30 -5.07 -34.05
C PHE A 629 -13.88 -4.49 -32.70
N ALA A 630 -13.68 -3.17 -32.59
CA ALA A 630 -13.35 -2.54 -31.31
C ALA A 630 -14.53 -2.63 -30.33
N VAL A 631 -15.75 -2.34 -30.79
CA VAL A 631 -16.97 -2.47 -29.97
C VAL A 631 -17.22 -3.92 -29.58
N LEU A 632 -17.14 -4.85 -30.55
CA LEU A 632 -17.30 -6.27 -30.30
C LEU A 632 -16.24 -6.81 -29.33
N GLY A 633 -14.98 -6.39 -29.50
CA GLY A 633 -13.88 -6.78 -28.60
C GLY A 633 -14.07 -6.24 -27.18
N MET A 634 -14.59 -5.02 -27.02
CA MET A 634 -14.84 -4.43 -25.70
C MET A 634 -15.98 -5.13 -24.97
N ILE A 635 -17.11 -5.35 -25.66
CA ILE A 635 -18.27 -6.06 -25.10
C ILE A 635 -17.91 -7.52 -24.83
N GLY A 636 -17.29 -8.20 -25.80
CA GLY A 636 -16.87 -9.59 -25.67
C GLY A 636 -15.88 -9.81 -24.53
N PHE A 637 -14.95 -8.86 -24.31
CA PHE A 637 -14.04 -8.92 -23.17
C PHE A 637 -14.79 -8.89 -21.83
N PHE A 638 -15.70 -7.94 -21.63
CA PHE A 638 -16.43 -7.85 -20.36
C PHE A 638 -17.36 -9.06 -20.16
N VAL A 639 -18.06 -9.52 -21.20
CA VAL A 639 -18.88 -10.74 -21.11
C VAL A 639 -18.03 -11.94 -20.72
N PHE A 640 -16.86 -12.12 -21.35
CA PHE A 640 -15.92 -13.17 -20.97
C PHE A 640 -15.47 -13.02 -19.52
N GLU A 641 -14.98 -11.84 -19.15
CA GLU A 641 -14.38 -11.58 -17.85
C GLU A 641 -15.34 -11.81 -16.68
N PHE A 642 -16.61 -11.38 -16.79
CA PHE A 642 -17.64 -11.62 -15.77
C PHE A 642 -17.91 -13.10 -15.49
N THR A 643 -17.61 -13.99 -16.44
CA THR A 643 -17.79 -15.44 -16.28
C THR A 643 -16.58 -16.15 -15.66
N GLN A 644 -15.45 -15.46 -15.50
CA GLN A 644 -14.20 -16.09 -15.08
C GLN A 644 -13.87 -15.86 -13.61
N SER A 645 -13.42 -16.92 -12.95
CA SER A 645 -12.76 -16.79 -11.65
C SER A 645 -11.37 -16.14 -11.81
N LYS A 646 -10.88 -15.53 -10.72
CA LYS A 646 -9.56 -14.86 -10.68
C LYS A 646 -8.42 -15.77 -11.15
N THR A 647 -8.42 -17.03 -10.72
CA THR A 647 -7.39 -18.03 -11.07
C THR A 647 -7.43 -18.35 -12.56
N SER A 648 -8.62 -18.62 -13.11
CA SER A 648 -8.82 -18.93 -14.53
C SER A 648 -8.43 -17.74 -15.41
N TYR A 649 -8.88 -16.54 -15.07
CA TYR A 649 -8.54 -15.32 -15.81
C TYR A 649 -7.03 -15.06 -15.85
N THR A 650 -6.33 -15.29 -14.74
CA THR A 650 -4.88 -15.09 -14.63
C THR A 650 -4.09 -15.91 -15.67
N VAL A 651 -4.59 -17.10 -16.03
CA VAL A 651 -3.99 -17.95 -17.08
C VAL A 651 -4.26 -17.40 -18.48
N TYR A 652 -5.45 -16.88 -18.75
CA TYR A 652 -5.81 -16.34 -20.06
C TYR A 652 -5.26 -14.92 -20.32
N HIS A 653 -5.09 -14.10 -19.28
CA HIS A 653 -4.71 -12.68 -19.34
C HIS A 653 -3.56 -12.35 -20.30
N PRO A 654 -2.42 -13.08 -20.32
CA PRO A 654 -1.32 -12.79 -21.24
C PRO A 654 -1.72 -12.79 -22.72
N TYR A 655 -2.71 -13.61 -23.08
CA TYR A 655 -3.11 -13.87 -24.46
C TYR A 655 -4.30 -13.03 -24.92
N ILE A 656 -5.12 -12.52 -24.00
CA ILE A 656 -6.37 -11.80 -24.32
C ILE A 656 -6.34 -10.31 -23.97
N SER A 657 -5.42 -9.87 -23.09
CA SER A 657 -5.38 -8.50 -22.57
C SER A 657 -5.23 -7.42 -23.64
N TRP A 658 -4.65 -7.75 -24.79
CA TRP A 658 -4.51 -6.83 -25.91
C TRP A 658 -5.85 -6.45 -26.57
N ILE A 659 -6.87 -7.30 -26.47
CA ILE A 659 -8.19 -7.08 -27.08
C ILE A 659 -8.85 -5.79 -26.53
N PRO A 660 -9.15 -5.68 -25.22
CA PRO A 660 -9.75 -4.46 -24.67
C PRO A 660 -8.85 -3.23 -24.81
N ILE A 661 -7.52 -3.41 -24.79
CA ILE A 661 -6.56 -2.30 -24.94
C ILE A 661 -6.61 -1.72 -26.36
N LEU A 662 -6.55 -2.57 -27.39
CA LEU A 662 -6.66 -2.10 -28.78
C LEU A 662 -8.05 -1.56 -29.08
N SER A 663 -9.11 -2.19 -28.55
CA SER A 663 -10.47 -1.65 -28.62
C SER A 663 -10.55 -0.23 -28.05
N PHE A 664 -10.03 -0.02 -26.85
CA PHE A 664 -9.98 1.31 -26.22
C PHE A 664 -9.19 2.31 -27.07
N VAL A 665 -8.01 1.93 -27.56
CA VAL A 665 -7.16 2.79 -28.40
C VAL A 665 -7.89 3.21 -29.68
N ILE A 666 -8.58 2.28 -30.37
CA ILE A 666 -9.35 2.57 -31.58
C ILE A 666 -10.52 3.51 -31.26
N LEU A 667 -11.33 3.20 -30.24
CA LEU A 667 -12.49 3.99 -29.85
C LEU A 667 -12.07 5.41 -29.43
N ARG A 668 -11.02 5.54 -28.62
CA ARG A 668 -10.48 6.82 -28.14
C ARG A 668 -9.94 7.71 -29.27
N ASN A 669 -9.50 7.10 -30.37
CA ASN A 669 -8.95 7.79 -31.54
C ASN A 669 -9.91 7.86 -32.74
N TYR A 670 -11.14 7.34 -32.62
CA TYR A 670 -12.04 7.16 -33.76
C TYR A 670 -12.51 8.47 -34.39
N THR A 671 -12.88 9.45 -33.57
CA THR A 671 -13.36 10.77 -34.03
C THR A 671 -12.32 11.86 -33.75
N ARG A 672 -12.33 12.93 -34.57
CA ARG A 672 -11.49 14.11 -34.32
C ARG A 672 -11.81 14.75 -32.98
N ARG A 673 -13.10 14.77 -32.58
CA ARG A 673 -13.52 15.27 -31.27
C ARG A 673 -12.87 14.48 -30.14
N ALA A 674 -12.94 13.15 -30.19
CA ALA A 674 -12.27 12.30 -29.21
C ALA A 674 -10.76 12.57 -29.19
N ARG A 675 -10.08 12.65 -30.34
CA ARG A 675 -8.64 12.97 -30.40
C ARG A 675 -8.26 14.30 -29.75
N ASN A 676 -9.11 15.31 -29.88
CA ASN A 676 -8.81 16.67 -29.44
C ASN A 676 -9.38 17.05 -28.06
N SER A 677 -10.25 16.23 -27.46
CA SER A 677 -10.79 16.45 -26.12
C SER A 677 -10.05 15.62 -25.09
N TYR A 678 -9.76 16.15 -23.90
CA TYR A 678 -9.22 15.40 -22.77
C TYR A 678 -9.66 16.01 -21.43
N SER A 679 -9.72 15.21 -20.37
CA SER A 679 -9.96 15.69 -19.01
C SER A 679 -8.70 16.27 -18.37
N ARG A 680 -8.77 17.53 -17.92
CA ARG A 680 -7.64 18.20 -17.23
C ARG A 680 -7.32 17.54 -15.88
N PHE A 681 -8.33 17.03 -15.17
CA PHE A 681 -8.15 16.34 -13.90
C PHE A 681 -7.37 15.03 -14.09
N PHE A 682 -7.82 14.18 -15.01
CA PHE A 682 -7.10 12.94 -15.30
C PHE A 682 -5.71 13.20 -15.87
N ALA A 683 -5.55 14.15 -16.80
CA ALA A 683 -4.22 14.49 -17.32
C ALA A 683 -3.27 15.02 -16.22
N PHE A 684 -3.77 15.72 -15.21
CA PHE A 684 -2.99 16.11 -14.03
C PHE A 684 -2.53 14.88 -13.22
N VAL A 685 -3.44 13.97 -12.90
CA VAL A 685 -3.11 12.75 -12.14
C VAL A 685 -2.13 11.87 -12.93
N GLY A 686 -2.29 11.78 -14.25
CA GLY A 686 -1.38 11.02 -15.11
C GLY A 686 0.06 11.51 -15.06
N LYS A 687 0.28 12.82 -14.91
CA LYS A 687 1.62 13.43 -14.78
C LYS A 687 2.33 13.07 -13.48
N ILE A 688 1.58 12.70 -12.45
CA ILE A 688 2.09 12.30 -11.12
C ILE A 688 1.85 10.81 -10.83
N SER A 689 1.51 10.02 -11.85
CA SER A 689 1.03 8.64 -11.70
C SER A 689 2.05 7.70 -11.06
N LEU A 690 3.34 7.86 -11.37
CA LEU A 690 4.39 7.03 -10.77
C LEU A 690 4.52 7.28 -9.26
N GLU A 691 4.49 8.55 -8.84
CA GLU A 691 4.57 8.94 -7.44
C GLU A 691 3.33 8.54 -6.66
N THR A 692 2.14 8.63 -7.25
CA THR A 692 0.91 8.17 -6.60
C THR A 692 0.88 6.65 -6.50
N PHE A 693 1.37 5.93 -7.52
CA PHE A 693 1.48 4.47 -7.48
C PHE A 693 2.42 4.00 -6.36
N ILE A 694 3.60 4.60 -6.21
CA ILE A 694 4.56 4.20 -5.17
C ILE A 694 4.16 4.75 -3.80
N GLY A 695 3.69 5.99 -3.75
CA GLY A 695 3.33 6.66 -2.50
C GLY A 695 2.14 6.02 -1.79
N GLN A 696 1.22 5.35 -2.51
CA GLN A 696 0.03 4.74 -1.91
C GLN A 696 0.39 3.74 -0.81
N PHE A 697 1.52 3.02 -0.96
CA PHE A 697 1.97 1.98 -0.04
C PHE A 697 2.23 2.47 1.39
N HIS A 698 2.61 3.75 1.56
CA HIS A 698 3.06 4.30 2.85
C HIS A 698 2.40 5.61 3.28
N MET A 699 1.52 6.19 2.45
CA MET A 699 0.77 7.42 2.80
C MET A 699 -0.73 7.21 2.88
N TRP A 700 -1.26 6.21 2.16
CA TRP A 700 -2.70 5.94 2.09
C TRP A 700 -3.02 4.56 2.68
N LEU A 701 -2.23 3.57 2.24
CA LEU A 701 -2.14 2.26 2.85
C LEU A 701 -1.09 2.26 3.96
N ALA A 702 -1.18 1.25 4.82
CA ALA A 702 -0.26 1.01 5.91
C ALA A 702 0.04 -0.49 6.07
N ALA A 703 1.08 -0.80 6.83
CA ALA A 703 1.57 -2.15 7.10
C ALA A 703 1.71 -2.97 5.82
N ASP A 704 2.49 -2.44 4.87
CA ASP A 704 2.80 -3.11 3.60
C ASP A 704 1.54 -3.50 2.81
N THR A 705 0.64 -2.52 2.68
CA THR A 705 -0.69 -2.62 2.06
C THR A 705 -1.77 -3.35 2.85
N ARG A 706 -1.49 -3.93 4.01
CA ARG A 706 -2.49 -4.73 4.76
C ARG A 706 -3.58 -3.88 5.40
N GLY A 707 -3.33 -2.61 5.67
CA GLY A 707 -4.28 -1.68 6.26
C GLY A 707 -4.34 -0.32 5.58
N LEU A 708 -5.15 0.56 6.17
CA LEU A 708 -5.30 1.96 5.84
C LEU A 708 -4.63 2.82 6.91
N LEU A 709 -4.03 3.93 6.46
CA LEU A 709 -3.46 4.93 7.36
C LEU A 709 -4.56 5.86 7.88
N VAL A 710 -4.65 6.00 9.20
CA VAL A 710 -5.54 6.96 9.87
C VAL A 710 -4.73 8.19 10.24
N VAL A 711 -4.93 9.25 9.47
CA VAL A 711 -4.23 10.53 9.59
C VAL A 711 -4.91 11.45 10.60
N LEU A 712 -6.21 11.24 10.81
CA LEU A 712 -6.97 11.95 11.82
C LEU A 712 -6.63 11.45 13.23
N PRO A 713 -6.60 12.35 14.23
CA PRO A 713 -6.10 11.99 15.54
C PRO A 713 -7.00 11.08 16.36
N ASN A 714 -8.31 11.17 16.18
CA ASN A 714 -9.27 10.32 16.87
C ASN A 714 -9.61 9.10 15.99
N ALA A 715 -8.83 8.03 16.15
CA ALA A 715 -9.03 6.80 15.40
C ALA A 715 -10.38 6.13 15.71
N SER A 716 -10.87 6.25 16.94
CA SER A 716 -12.15 5.69 17.37
C SER A 716 -13.33 6.31 16.64
N TRP A 717 -13.29 7.62 16.41
CA TRP A 717 -14.30 8.32 15.61
C TRP A 717 -14.28 7.88 14.14
N VAL A 718 -13.08 7.66 13.58
CA VAL A 718 -12.91 7.20 12.19
C VAL A 718 -13.52 5.81 11.98
N ILE A 719 -13.41 4.90 12.97
CA ILE A 719 -13.96 3.54 12.85
C ILE A 719 -15.45 3.47 13.20
N LYS A 720 -15.94 4.28 14.14
CA LYS A 720 -17.34 4.23 14.61
C LYS A 720 -18.31 5.08 13.78
N SER A 721 -17.80 6.05 13.01
CA SER A 721 -18.61 6.99 12.23
C SER A 721 -18.28 6.91 10.75
N GLN A 722 -19.30 6.71 9.93
CA GLN A 722 -19.19 6.82 8.47
C GLN A 722 -18.61 8.18 8.06
N PHE A 723 -19.08 9.27 8.68
CA PHE A 723 -18.56 10.60 8.40
C PHE A 723 -17.08 10.73 8.81
N GLY A 724 -16.66 10.10 9.92
CA GLY A 724 -15.26 10.04 10.34
C GLY A 724 -14.36 9.34 9.31
N TRP A 725 -14.83 8.22 8.75
CA TRP A 725 -14.13 7.51 7.68
C TRP A 725 -13.97 8.36 6.41
N TRP A 726 -15.06 8.99 5.94
CA TRP A 726 -15.04 9.88 4.77
C TRP A 726 -14.17 11.12 5.00
N ALA A 727 -14.17 11.69 6.22
CA ALA A 727 -13.30 12.80 6.58
C ALA A 727 -11.81 12.38 6.54
N ASN A 728 -11.47 11.20 7.07
CA ASN A 728 -10.10 10.67 6.98
C ASN A 728 -9.70 10.45 5.53
N LEU A 729 -10.58 9.89 4.70
CA LEU A 729 -10.34 9.71 3.27
C LEU A 729 -10.08 11.03 2.56
N LEU A 730 -10.90 12.05 2.80
CA LEU A 730 -10.74 13.37 2.18
C LEU A 730 -9.42 14.04 2.58
N VAL A 731 -9.12 14.09 3.89
CA VAL A 731 -7.91 14.73 4.41
C VAL A 731 -6.65 13.98 3.94
N SER A 732 -6.64 12.65 4.07
CA SER A 732 -5.52 11.83 3.60
C SER A 732 -5.32 11.96 2.08
N SER A 733 -6.38 12.00 1.28
CA SER A 733 -6.28 12.18 -0.18
C SER A 733 -5.70 13.54 -0.58
N ILE A 734 -6.09 14.62 0.10
CA ILE A 734 -5.55 15.97 -0.15
C ILE A 734 -4.04 15.99 0.13
N VAL A 735 -3.62 15.47 1.30
CA VAL A 735 -2.21 15.38 1.68
C VAL A 735 -1.44 14.48 0.72
N PHE A 736 -2.00 13.31 0.39
CA PHE A 736 -1.41 12.33 -0.51
C PHE A 736 -1.12 12.94 -1.89
N VAL A 737 -2.11 13.55 -2.54
CA VAL A 737 -1.95 14.18 -3.86
C VAL A 737 -0.95 15.34 -3.78
N PHE A 738 -0.98 16.14 -2.71
CA PHE A 738 -0.05 17.24 -2.50
C PHE A 738 1.41 16.77 -2.39
N VAL A 739 1.68 15.75 -1.57
CA VAL A 739 3.02 15.17 -1.42
C VAL A 739 3.48 14.53 -2.73
N CYS A 740 2.62 13.75 -3.40
CA CYS A 740 2.95 13.15 -4.71
C CYS A 740 3.23 14.21 -5.79
N TYR A 741 2.52 15.33 -5.81
CA TYR A 741 2.79 16.44 -6.71
C TYR A 741 4.20 17.01 -6.49
N HIS A 742 4.57 17.28 -5.24
CA HIS A 742 5.91 17.77 -4.90
C HIS A 742 7.01 16.74 -5.16
N LEU A 743 6.76 15.46 -4.88
CA LEU A 743 7.66 14.36 -5.24
C LEU A 743 7.88 14.26 -6.75
N SER A 744 6.85 14.48 -7.58
CA SER A 744 6.98 14.40 -9.05
C SER A 744 7.89 15.50 -9.60
N LEU A 745 7.82 16.70 -9.01
CA LEU A 745 8.70 17.82 -9.33
C LEU A 745 10.13 17.54 -8.85
N ALA A 746 10.26 17.04 -7.62
CA ALA A 746 11.55 16.76 -7.01
C ALA A 746 12.31 15.68 -7.77
N THR A 747 11.70 14.51 -7.98
CA THR A 747 12.29 13.40 -8.73
C THR A 747 12.64 13.81 -10.17
N GLY A 748 11.82 14.63 -10.82
CA GLY A 748 12.11 15.15 -12.17
C GLY A 748 13.34 16.06 -12.23
N VAL A 749 13.54 16.94 -11.24
CA VAL A 749 14.73 17.81 -11.15
C VAL A 749 15.96 17.02 -10.73
N LEU A 750 15.83 16.15 -9.72
CA LEU A 750 16.93 15.33 -9.21
C LEU A 750 17.45 14.37 -10.27
N THR A 751 16.57 13.75 -11.06
CA THR A 751 16.99 12.89 -12.19
C THR A 751 17.86 13.67 -13.18
N LYS A 752 17.46 14.89 -13.54
CA LYS A 752 18.25 15.73 -14.47
C LYS A 752 19.59 16.12 -13.88
N TRP A 753 19.62 16.43 -12.59
CA TRP A 753 20.85 16.76 -11.88
C TRP A 753 21.80 15.56 -11.78
N ILE A 754 21.29 14.36 -11.43
CA ILE A 754 22.08 13.12 -11.37
C ILE A 754 22.65 12.76 -12.74
N CYS A 755 21.89 12.99 -13.81
CA CYS A 755 22.27 12.62 -15.19
C CYS A 755 22.96 13.75 -15.97
N SER A 756 23.31 14.88 -15.35
CA SER A 756 23.83 16.05 -16.07
C SER A 756 25.13 15.77 -16.81
N GLY A 757 26.04 14.97 -16.22
CA GLY A 757 27.32 14.60 -16.82
C GLY A 757 27.16 13.88 -18.17
N ALA A 758 26.31 12.85 -18.22
CA ALA A 758 26.02 12.11 -19.44
C ALA A 758 25.32 12.98 -20.52
N GLN A 759 24.47 13.92 -20.11
CA GLN A 759 23.80 14.84 -21.04
C GLN A 759 24.77 15.87 -21.64
N GLU A 760 25.72 16.37 -20.83
CA GLU A 760 26.76 17.27 -21.32
C GLU A 760 27.73 16.59 -22.28
N GLN A 761 28.12 15.34 -22.02
CA GLN A 761 28.94 14.55 -22.94
C GLN A 761 28.22 14.32 -24.27
N GLN A 762 26.95 13.91 -24.24
CA GLN A 762 26.15 13.74 -25.47
C GLN A 762 26.05 15.05 -26.26
N LYS A 763 25.88 16.19 -25.59
CA LYS A 763 25.85 17.51 -26.23
C LYS A 763 27.19 17.86 -26.87
N LYS A 764 28.32 17.57 -26.21
CA LYS A 764 29.66 17.74 -26.77
C LYS A 764 29.87 16.86 -28.00
N THR A 765 29.52 15.57 -27.93
CA THR A 765 29.64 14.64 -29.06
C THR A 765 28.77 15.07 -30.25
N ASN A 766 27.52 15.48 -30.02
CA ASN A 766 26.64 15.98 -31.07
C ASN A 766 27.15 17.29 -31.70
N ASN A 767 27.73 18.19 -30.89
CA ASN A 767 28.33 19.42 -31.41
C ASN A 767 29.60 19.13 -32.23
N LEU A 768 30.45 18.18 -31.80
CA LEU A 768 31.59 17.73 -32.61
C LEU A 768 31.13 17.08 -33.93
N ALA A 769 30.09 16.24 -33.90
CA ALA A 769 29.54 15.60 -35.08
C ALA A 769 28.89 16.61 -36.06
N ASN A 770 28.15 17.59 -35.53
CA ASN A 770 27.57 18.66 -36.35
C ASN A 770 28.63 19.59 -36.92
N ASN A 771 29.68 19.91 -36.16
CA ASN A 771 30.80 20.70 -36.66
C ASN A 771 31.59 19.94 -37.74
N ALA A 772 31.77 18.63 -37.61
CA ALA A 772 32.36 17.78 -38.66
C ALA A 772 31.47 17.62 -39.90
N ALA A 773 30.14 17.69 -39.75
CA ALA A 773 29.20 17.68 -40.87
C ALA A 773 29.05 19.05 -41.57
N THR A 774 29.43 20.14 -40.90
CA THR A 774 29.39 21.51 -41.46
C THR A 774 30.51 21.75 -42.48
N ASP A 775 31.58 20.93 -42.46
CA ASP A 775 32.66 20.98 -43.45
C ASP A 775 32.35 20.21 -44.75
N TYR A 776 31.19 19.54 -44.89
CA TYR A 776 30.94 18.68 -46.05
C TYR A 776 29.66 18.92 -46.87
N GLN A 777 28.72 19.80 -46.50
CA GLN A 777 27.55 20.05 -47.38
C GLN A 777 27.03 21.50 -47.36
N ILE A 778 27.57 22.31 -48.28
CA ILE A 778 26.78 23.27 -49.05
C ILE A 778 26.09 22.47 -50.16
N ALA A 779 24.83 22.05 -49.96
CA ALA A 779 23.83 21.86 -51.03
C ALA A 779 22.50 21.30 -50.49
N THR A 780 21.42 22.06 -50.77
CA THR A 780 20.01 21.67 -50.87
C THR A 780 19.27 21.14 -49.63
N THR A 781 18.44 22.02 -49.03
CA THR A 781 17.37 21.64 -48.09
C THR A 781 16.07 22.38 -48.42
N LYS A 782 15.00 21.64 -48.71
CA LYS A 782 13.62 21.99 -48.30
C LYS A 782 12.86 20.69 -48.03
N SER A 783 12.86 20.25 -46.78
CA SER A 783 11.89 19.28 -46.25
C SER A 783 11.13 19.91 -45.08
N VAL A 784 9.81 19.94 -45.22
CA VAL A 784 8.86 20.49 -44.26
C VAL A 784 8.97 19.74 -42.93
N ALA A 785 9.31 20.49 -41.87
CA ALA A 785 9.45 19.96 -40.52
C ALA A 785 8.08 19.73 -39.87
N TYR A 786 7.69 18.46 -39.74
CA TYR A 786 6.68 18.06 -38.75
C TYR A 786 7.33 18.08 -37.37
N LYS A 787 6.80 18.89 -36.44
CA LYS A 787 7.12 18.79 -35.01
C LYS A 787 6.63 17.43 -34.50
N ALA A 788 7.52 16.45 -34.48
CA ALA A 788 7.29 15.18 -33.82
C ALA A 788 7.39 15.37 -32.30
N ASP A 789 6.31 15.84 -31.68
CA ASP A 789 6.11 15.70 -30.25
C ASP A 789 5.86 14.21 -29.95
N SER A 790 6.94 13.43 -29.91
CA SER A 790 6.95 12.05 -29.43
C SER A 790 6.34 12.02 -28.03
N VAL A 791 5.38 11.14 -27.76
CA VAL A 791 4.81 10.87 -26.42
C VAL A 791 5.93 10.68 -25.40
N PRO A 792 6.24 11.66 -24.54
CA PRO A 792 7.19 11.44 -23.47
C PRO A 792 6.39 10.78 -22.36
N LEU A 793 6.73 9.54 -22.03
CA LEU A 793 6.12 8.80 -20.91
C LEU A 793 6.40 9.45 -19.54
N LEU A 794 7.19 10.53 -19.52
CA LEU A 794 7.56 11.34 -18.36
C LEU A 794 7.20 12.81 -18.61
N PRO A 795 6.74 13.56 -17.59
CA PRO A 795 6.44 14.98 -17.72
C PRO A 795 7.69 15.77 -18.16
N THR A 796 7.63 16.37 -19.34
CA THR A 796 8.61 17.37 -19.80
C THR A 796 7.89 18.71 -19.88
N ASN A 797 8.22 19.63 -18.98
CA ASN A 797 7.64 20.97 -18.92
C ASN A 797 7.92 21.76 -20.22
N HIS A 798 6.88 22.01 -21.02
CA HIS A 798 6.83 23.15 -21.94
C HIS A 798 5.59 23.99 -21.61
N LYS A 799 5.78 25.31 -21.43
CA LYS A 799 4.74 26.30 -21.15
C LYS A 799 4.08 26.74 -22.46
N THR A 800 2.76 26.84 -22.49
CA THR A 800 2.00 27.67 -23.46
C THR A 800 0.77 28.30 -22.80
N SER A 801 0.35 29.42 -23.37
CA SER A 801 -0.32 30.58 -22.76
C SER A 801 -1.79 30.78 -23.18
N SER A 802 -2.64 31.06 -22.19
CA SER A 802 -3.73 32.08 -22.10
C SER A 802 -4.80 32.32 -23.21
N ASP A 803 -6.05 32.23 -22.73
CA ASP A 803 -7.20 33.18 -22.83
C ASP A 803 -8.09 33.28 -24.10
N ARG A 804 -9.40 32.94 -23.95
CA ARG A 804 -10.57 33.86 -24.11
C ARG A 804 -11.94 33.21 -23.77
N GLU A 805 -12.85 34.04 -23.25
CA GLU A 805 -14.19 33.80 -22.69
C GLU A 805 -15.32 33.73 -23.73
N SER A 806 -16.48 33.10 -23.41
CA SER A 806 -17.84 33.72 -23.39
C SER A 806 -19.03 32.73 -23.31
N SER A 807 -19.84 32.91 -22.25
CA SER A 807 -21.33 32.91 -22.11
C SER A 807 -22.28 31.79 -22.62
N THR A 808 -22.82 31.04 -21.64
CA THR A 808 -24.25 30.78 -21.28
C THR A 808 -25.39 30.72 -22.31
N SER A 809 -26.22 29.65 -22.27
CA SER A 809 -27.66 29.69 -21.91
C SER A 809 -28.36 28.31 -22.00
N THR A 810 -29.54 28.26 -21.38
CA THR A 810 -30.22 27.21 -20.59
C THR A 810 -31.34 26.47 -21.34
N LEU A 811 -31.88 25.37 -20.75
CA LEU A 811 -33.30 24.86 -20.71
C LEU A 811 -33.32 23.30 -20.73
N THR A 812 -33.61 22.58 -19.62
CA THR A 812 -34.94 22.08 -19.10
C THR A 812 -35.61 21.08 -20.07
N ILE A 813 -36.19 19.91 -19.71
CA ILE A 813 -36.93 19.46 -18.51
C ILE A 813 -37.33 17.95 -18.71
N ASP A 814 -37.48 17.19 -17.61
CA ASP A 814 -38.40 16.04 -17.29
C ASP A 814 -38.45 14.77 -18.20
N ASP A 815 -38.84 13.55 -17.78
CA ASP A 815 -39.20 12.95 -16.48
C ASP A 815 -39.18 11.40 -16.62
N ASP A 816 -39.02 10.74 -15.47
CA ASP A 816 -39.53 9.43 -15.00
C ASP A 816 -39.86 8.24 -15.95
N ALA A 817 -39.42 7.04 -15.53
CA ALA A 817 -40.31 5.90 -15.31
C ALA A 817 -39.62 4.72 -14.58
N GLN A 818 -40.27 4.28 -13.49
CA GLN A 818 -40.00 3.12 -12.63
C GLN A 818 -40.31 1.76 -13.29
N ARG A 819 -39.66 0.68 -12.76
CA ARG A 819 -40.16 -0.70 -12.46
C ARG A 819 -38.96 -1.68 -12.46
N ASP A 820 -38.89 -2.79 -11.73
CA ASP A 820 -39.59 -3.41 -10.59
C ASP A 820 -38.62 -4.53 -10.08
N PRO A 821 -38.72 -5.02 -8.83
CA PRO A 821 -37.72 -5.85 -8.16
C PRO A 821 -37.99 -7.36 -8.33
N ALA A 822 -37.17 -8.06 -9.11
CA ALA A 822 -37.26 -9.52 -9.22
C ALA A 822 -35.92 -10.18 -9.59
N GLN A 823 -34.85 -9.94 -8.84
CA GLN A 823 -33.58 -10.68 -8.95
C GLN A 823 -32.92 -10.94 -7.58
N LEU A 824 -33.72 -11.03 -6.52
CA LEU A 824 -33.27 -11.04 -5.13
C LEU A 824 -33.14 -12.46 -4.52
N GLN A 825 -32.86 -13.48 -5.33
CA GLN A 825 -32.89 -14.88 -4.86
C GLN A 825 -31.81 -15.82 -5.36
N VAL A 826 -30.75 -15.34 -6.02
CA VAL A 826 -29.64 -16.21 -6.49
C VAL A 826 -28.32 -15.92 -5.76
N GLU A 827 -28.29 -14.95 -4.85
CA GLU A 827 -27.05 -14.44 -4.23
C GLU A 827 -26.77 -15.01 -2.82
N ARG A 828 -27.30 -16.20 -2.48
CA ARG A 828 -27.22 -16.75 -1.11
C ARG A 828 -26.35 -18.02 -0.96
N GLU A 829 -25.69 -18.52 -2.01
CA GLU A 829 -24.98 -19.81 -1.93
C GLU A 829 -23.49 -19.80 -2.35
N SER A 830 -22.82 -18.65 -2.50
CA SER A 830 -21.40 -18.62 -2.92
C SER A 830 -20.42 -18.01 -1.90
N GLU A 831 -20.78 -17.92 -0.62
CA GLU A 831 -19.97 -17.23 0.41
C GLU A 831 -18.84 -18.07 1.05
N GLU A 832 -18.55 -19.28 0.58
CA GLU A 832 -17.59 -20.16 1.26
C GLU A 832 -16.43 -20.56 0.33
N SER A 833 -15.40 -19.72 0.25
CA SER A 833 -13.98 -20.08 0.00
C SER A 833 -13.10 -18.85 -0.32
N THR A 834 -12.74 -18.09 0.71
CA THR A 834 -11.68 -17.07 0.59
C THR A 834 -10.31 -17.73 0.68
N ILE A 835 -9.65 -17.93 -0.46
CA ILE A 835 -8.23 -18.33 -0.53
C ILE A 835 -7.38 -17.10 -0.23
N ASP A 836 -6.67 -17.15 0.90
CA ASP A 836 -5.63 -16.22 1.30
C ASP A 836 -4.37 -16.47 0.46
N ILE A 837 -3.94 -15.46 -0.31
CA ILE A 837 -2.80 -15.56 -1.25
C ILE A 837 -1.46 -15.71 -0.51
N ASN A 838 -1.45 -15.52 0.81
CA ASN A 838 -0.27 -15.69 1.65
C ASN A 838 -0.12 -17.10 2.24
N GLN A 839 -1.08 -18.02 2.04
CA GLN A 839 -1.10 -19.31 2.76
C GLN A 839 -0.51 -20.51 2.01
N VAL A 840 0.23 -20.29 0.90
CA VAL A 840 0.78 -21.39 0.08
C VAL A 840 2.29 -21.62 0.27
N TRP A 841 3.02 -20.81 1.06
CA TRP A 841 4.49 -20.89 1.05
C TRP A 841 5.14 -20.73 2.43
N ASP A 842 5.25 -21.84 3.15
CA ASP A 842 6.22 -22.00 4.24
C ASP A 842 6.78 -23.44 4.21
N GLU A 843 7.97 -23.61 3.62
CA GLU A 843 8.88 -24.71 3.99
C GLU A 843 10.26 -24.10 4.30
N PRO A 844 10.79 -24.26 5.54
CA PRO A 844 12.13 -23.83 5.86
C PRO A 844 13.16 -24.89 5.43
N TYR A 845 13.99 -24.57 4.43
CA TYR A 845 15.17 -25.35 4.08
C TYR A 845 16.21 -25.24 5.20
N SER A 846 16.42 -26.33 5.94
CA SER A 846 17.49 -26.47 6.92
C SER A 846 18.74 -27.06 6.23
N GLY A 847 19.77 -26.21 6.05
CA GLY A 847 21.08 -26.63 5.54
C GLY A 847 22.18 -26.24 6.52
N ALA A 848 22.78 -27.23 7.18
CA ALA A 848 23.92 -27.05 8.07
C ALA A 848 25.14 -26.49 7.32
N GLN A 849 25.71 -25.38 7.78
CA GLN A 849 26.96 -24.82 7.25
C GLN A 849 28.11 -24.91 8.26
N SER A 850 29.19 -25.54 7.82
CA SER A 850 30.49 -25.65 8.49
C SER A 850 31.22 -24.29 8.58
N LYS A 851 31.90 -24.05 9.71
CA LYS A 851 32.68 -22.82 10.00
C LYS A 851 33.76 -22.52 8.93
N PRO A 852 33.83 -21.31 8.35
CA PRO A 852 34.90 -20.93 7.44
C PRO A 852 36.12 -20.32 8.16
N SER A 853 37.29 -20.41 7.51
CA SER A 853 38.56 -19.90 8.01
C SER A 853 38.60 -18.38 8.21
N TRP A 854 39.56 -17.91 9.02
CA TRP A 854 39.69 -16.51 9.46
C TRP A 854 39.84 -15.48 8.30
N TYR A 855 40.41 -15.86 7.15
CA TYR A 855 40.48 -14.96 5.98
C TYR A 855 39.15 -14.86 5.22
N LYS A 856 38.34 -15.94 5.21
CA LYS A 856 36.94 -15.87 4.77
C LYS A 856 36.11 -15.02 5.73
N SER A 857 36.42 -15.01 7.03
CA SER A 857 35.76 -14.14 8.01
C SER A 857 36.11 -12.65 7.80
N LEU A 858 37.33 -12.32 7.39
CA LEU A 858 37.71 -10.94 7.05
C LEU A 858 37.07 -10.49 5.72
N TYR A 859 37.09 -11.35 4.69
CA TYR A 859 36.40 -11.10 3.42
C TYR A 859 34.89 -10.94 3.65
N VAL A 860 34.25 -11.84 4.40
CA VAL A 860 32.84 -11.77 4.78
C VAL A 860 32.54 -10.57 5.68
N SER A 861 33.45 -10.14 6.56
CA SER A 861 33.24 -8.95 7.39
C SER A 861 33.32 -7.65 6.57
N ILE A 862 34.22 -7.59 5.59
CA ILE A 862 34.34 -6.45 4.66
C ILE A 862 33.19 -6.46 3.65
N THR A 863 32.83 -7.62 3.09
CA THR A 863 31.73 -7.73 2.14
C THR A 863 30.37 -7.67 2.82
N ASN A 864 30.18 -8.06 4.08
CA ASN A 864 28.94 -7.84 4.85
C ASN A 864 28.78 -6.44 5.42
N ASN A 865 29.80 -5.59 5.29
CA ASN A 865 29.68 -4.20 5.71
C ASN A 865 28.99 -3.38 4.62
N TYR A 866 27.70 -3.14 4.82
CA TYR A 866 26.82 -2.39 3.93
C TYR A 866 27.21 -0.91 3.78
N TRP A 867 28.10 -0.38 4.64
CA TRP A 867 28.83 0.89 4.38
C TRP A 867 29.67 0.80 3.10
N ILE A 868 30.44 -0.29 2.96
CA ILE A 868 31.28 -0.52 1.80
C ILE A 868 30.41 -0.76 0.57
N ARG A 869 29.23 -1.39 0.72
CA ARG A 869 28.27 -1.64 -0.38
C ARG A 869 27.60 -0.37 -0.91
N SER A 870 27.09 0.49 -0.02
CA SER A 870 26.45 1.75 -0.40
C SER A 870 27.47 2.77 -0.91
N ILE A 871 28.68 2.80 -0.32
CA ILE A 871 29.78 3.60 -0.86
C ILE A 871 30.22 3.05 -2.21
N ILE A 872 30.41 1.75 -2.41
CA ILE A 872 30.77 1.21 -3.74
C ILE A 872 29.67 1.51 -4.75
N THR A 873 28.39 1.51 -4.38
CA THR A 873 27.30 1.82 -5.32
C THR A 873 27.20 3.31 -5.63
N LEU A 874 27.35 4.20 -4.62
CA LEU A 874 27.35 5.65 -4.80
C LEU A 874 28.64 6.16 -5.46
N VAL A 875 29.79 5.54 -5.13
CA VAL A 875 31.07 5.75 -5.79
C VAL A 875 31.01 5.16 -7.19
N ALA A 876 30.45 3.97 -7.44
CA ALA A 876 30.25 3.46 -8.79
C ALA A 876 29.27 4.32 -9.59
N MET A 877 28.22 4.89 -9.00
CA MET A 877 27.33 5.86 -9.66
C MET A 877 28.02 7.20 -9.91
N GLY A 878 28.82 7.70 -8.97
CA GLY A 878 29.62 8.91 -9.12
C GLY A 878 30.80 8.74 -10.10
N VAL A 879 31.37 7.55 -10.15
CA VAL A 879 32.41 7.09 -11.07
C VAL A 879 31.81 6.81 -12.45
N LEU A 880 30.61 6.23 -12.57
CA LEU A 880 29.86 6.12 -13.83
C LEU A 880 29.46 7.49 -14.37
N ASN A 881 29.03 8.41 -13.50
CA ASN A 881 28.76 9.79 -13.86
C ASN A 881 30.03 10.51 -14.34
N ARG A 882 31.22 10.13 -13.82
CA ARG A 882 32.51 10.69 -14.23
C ARG A 882 33.23 9.97 -15.38
N PHE A 883 33.04 8.68 -15.58
CA PHE A 883 33.50 7.95 -16.77
C PHE A 883 32.70 8.35 -18.02
N CYS A 884 31.49 8.88 -17.84
CA CYS A 884 30.78 9.62 -18.88
C CYS A 884 31.24 11.09 -19.00
N THR A 885 32.28 11.53 -18.30
CA THR A 885 32.87 12.86 -18.50
C THR A 885 34.33 12.82 -18.95
N ALA A 886 34.94 11.62 -18.98
CA ALA A 886 36.25 11.37 -19.55
C ALA A 886 36.13 10.98 -21.03
#